data_AF-A0A410UL79-F1
#
_entry.id   AF-A0A410UL79-F1
#
_cell.length_a   1.000
_cell.length_b   1.000
_cell.length_c   1.000
_cell.angle_alpha   90.00
_cell.angle_beta   90.00
_cell.angle_gamma   90.00
#
_symmetry.space_group_name_H-M   'P 1'
#
loop_
_entity.id
_entity.type
_entity.pdbx_description
1 polymer ?
#
loop_
_entity_poly.entity_id
_entity_poly.type
_entity_poly.pdbx_seq_one_letter_code
_entity_poly.pdbx_strand_id
1 'polypeptide(L)'
;MPHFADNEAFIAALCRYADQLIDRAIMAQPMAAPSAQTALASRLNAAREQWAQGQDAALAAAWRQLEQDMLATLEQGVFIPWINLVRLCQLDALEQQLLLIAMLPDFDAAYRAPLLEASGGESVADACLPLSAIAHLLAGMREAVQATLLSDGALLHWRILEIEPQGDVLRLCGGFRVDPAVAAYLCGRATPQLRLADVLPDIAPDGELANLPIDANTRRALQNFLLRCGADAPADASYVLQLQGPDPRMLERVCAALFGALGMSCARLDSRQWAGNDHAAMLRRLRLLCRDALLCNRVLVLADCRRLSGDGVTDDAPGLLENVLDTLLESQRYVVTFNGPWHRLAEHAHRYARHTAMPLLIQLPSPDVALRTQIWRDGAQRHTLPLSDGLLDQLVNSYLFTASQIDAVLKDTESRRLLDDGTPIEDLLLEACRAASVSEQFSIAQEVKTRYRMSDIVLPDATRSWLEDVLHYARQRHRVIEQWGFERHNPNSRNLCVLFHGLTGTGKTMAASIIANELNLGLYRVDLANVLSKYIGETEKHLAQLFDKAETMNVVLYFDEAESLFSKRTETRDAHDRYANVQTGYLLQRIETYPGIVVLSTNLLKNIDNAFTRRFKFIIEYPFPGAEQRRELWRKAFPADTPLAGDIDMDLLAAKAALSGGHINNIALRAAFYAAAENEAVGMGHVMKAVEREYDKLGKVFVRGEFAWGEGD
;
A
#
# COMPACT_ATOMS: atom_id res chain seq x y z
N MET A 1 -12.77 5.50 -26.15
CA MET A 1 -11.92 6.50 -26.84
C MET A 1 -12.86 7.44 -27.58
N PRO A 2 -12.76 8.77 -27.40
CA PRO A 2 -13.55 9.69 -28.22
C PRO A 2 -13.15 9.49 -29.69
N HIS A 3 -14.13 9.29 -30.56
CA HIS A 3 -13.93 9.28 -32.01
C HIS A 3 -13.55 10.71 -32.44
N PHE A 4 -12.39 10.89 -33.06
CA PHE A 4 -11.87 12.19 -33.54
C PHE A 4 -12.59 12.71 -34.80
N ALA A 5 -13.86 12.38 -35.01
CA ALA A 5 -14.54 12.49 -36.29
C ALA A 5 -14.60 13.92 -36.88
N ASP A 6 -14.36 14.96 -36.06
CA ASP A 6 -14.41 16.37 -36.47
C ASP A 6 -13.08 17.14 -36.33
N ASN A 7 -11.99 16.46 -35.96
CA ASN A 7 -10.70 17.15 -35.72
C ASN A 7 -10.10 17.74 -37.00
N GLU A 8 -10.24 17.06 -38.14
CA GLU A 8 -9.69 17.52 -39.42
C GLU A 8 -10.36 18.79 -39.93
N ALA A 9 -11.69 18.89 -39.81
CA ALA A 9 -12.43 20.08 -40.21
C ALA A 9 -12.05 21.31 -39.37
N PHE A 10 -11.82 21.09 -38.07
CA PHE A 10 -11.37 22.13 -37.15
C PHE A 10 -9.93 22.58 -37.44
N ILE A 11 -9.00 21.63 -37.66
CA ILE A 11 -7.63 21.94 -38.08
C ILE A 11 -7.64 22.75 -39.38
N ALA A 12 -8.47 22.38 -40.36
CA ALA A 12 -8.60 23.13 -41.60
C ALA A 12 -9.10 24.58 -41.38
N ALA A 13 -9.93 24.81 -40.37
CA ALA A 13 -10.38 26.16 -39.99
C ALA A 13 -9.24 26.98 -39.36
N LEU A 14 -8.42 26.37 -38.50
CA LEU A 14 -7.23 26.98 -37.94
C LEU A 14 -6.19 27.33 -39.03
N CYS A 15 -5.95 26.43 -39.99
CA CYS A 15 -5.04 26.69 -41.11
C CYS A 15 -5.52 27.87 -41.98
N ARG A 16 -6.83 27.97 -42.28
CA ARG A 16 -7.39 29.13 -43.01
C ARG A 16 -7.16 30.46 -42.30
N TYR A 17 -7.21 30.47 -40.96
CA TYR A 17 -6.89 31.65 -40.17
C TYR A 17 -5.38 31.95 -40.21
N ALA A 18 -4.55 30.92 -40.16
CA ALA A 18 -3.10 31.06 -40.26
C ALA A 18 -2.65 31.59 -41.63
N ASP A 19 -3.29 31.18 -42.72
CA ASP A 19 -3.05 31.73 -44.06
C ASP A 19 -3.27 33.25 -44.06
N GLN A 20 -4.36 33.72 -43.44
CA GLN A 20 -4.66 35.16 -43.31
C GLN A 20 -3.60 35.90 -42.46
N LEU A 21 -3.07 35.27 -41.41
CA LEU A 21 -1.98 35.83 -40.60
C LEU A 21 -0.68 35.97 -41.42
N ILE A 22 -0.35 34.95 -42.21
CA ILE A 22 0.85 34.96 -43.06
C ILE A 22 0.71 36.02 -44.16
N ASP A 23 -0.44 36.09 -44.83
CA ASP A 23 -0.73 37.12 -45.83
C ASP A 23 -0.59 38.54 -45.27
N ARG A 24 -1.13 38.77 -44.06
CA ARG A 24 -0.97 40.04 -43.33
C ARG A 24 0.50 40.36 -43.09
N ALA A 25 1.29 39.40 -42.61
CA ALA A 25 2.69 39.58 -42.29
C ALA A 25 3.55 39.89 -43.54
N ILE A 26 3.32 39.15 -44.64
CA ILE A 26 3.97 39.40 -45.93
C ILE A 26 3.66 40.82 -46.42
N MET A 27 2.41 41.26 -46.30
CA MET A 27 2.00 42.59 -46.76
C MET A 27 2.52 43.72 -45.87
N ALA A 28 2.79 43.46 -44.59
CA ALA A 28 3.39 44.38 -43.63
C ALA A 28 4.91 44.55 -43.81
N GLN A 29 5.58 43.71 -44.62
CA GLN A 29 7.02 43.87 -44.87
C GLN A 29 7.31 45.18 -45.63
N PRO A 30 8.22 46.04 -45.12
CA PRO A 30 8.73 47.16 -45.90
C PRO A 30 9.47 46.60 -47.12
N MET A 31 9.14 47.10 -48.32
CA MET A 31 9.98 46.80 -49.49
C MET A 31 11.41 47.26 -49.19
N ALA A 32 12.41 46.44 -49.52
CA ALA A 32 13.81 46.86 -49.53
C ALA A 32 13.90 48.22 -50.22
N ALA A 33 14.37 49.23 -49.49
CA ALA A 33 14.23 50.63 -49.87
C ALA A 33 14.72 50.90 -51.30
N PRO A 34 13.85 51.32 -52.25
CA PRO A 34 14.31 52.12 -53.37
C PRO A 34 14.66 53.48 -52.78
N SER A 35 15.88 53.93 -53.04
CA SER A 35 16.34 55.27 -52.66
C SER A 35 15.32 56.35 -53.02
N ALA A 36 14.96 57.15 -52.02
CA ALA A 36 14.25 58.44 -52.07
C ALA A 36 12.72 58.43 -52.35
N GLN A 37 11.99 58.81 -51.29
CA GLN A 37 10.74 59.59 -51.24
C GLN A 37 10.05 59.87 -52.59
N THR A 38 9.24 58.93 -53.06
CA THR A 38 8.24 59.19 -54.11
C THR A 38 6.85 59.28 -53.47
N ALA A 39 6.02 60.23 -53.90
CA ALA A 39 4.60 60.34 -53.48
C ALA A 39 3.78 59.06 -53.77
N LEU A 40 4.29 58.18 -54.63
CA LEU A 40 3.77 56.84 -54.87
C LEU A 40 4.05 55.88 -53.71
N ALA A 41 5.24 55.94 -53.09
CA ALA A 41 5.62 55.10 -51.95
C ALA A 41 4.82 55.48 -50.69
N SER A 42 4.57 56.76 -50.45
CA SER A 42 3.70 57.19 -49.33
C SER A 42 2.23 56.85 -49.58
N ARG A 43 1.73 56.92 -50.83
CA ARG A 43 0.36 56.47 -51.17
C ARG A 43 0.21 54.96 -51.10
N LEU A 44 1.23 54.20 -51.51
CA LEU A 44 1.26 52.74 -51.36
C LEU A 44 1.36 52.34 -49.89
N ASN A 45 2.15 53.05 -49.07
CA ASN A 45 2.20 52.82 -47.63
C ASN A 45 0.89 53.20 -46.94
N ALA A 46 0.25 54.33 -47.29
CA ALA A 46 -1.06 54.70 -46.75
C ALA A 46 -2.17 53.72 -47.19
N ALA A 47 -2.13 53.23 -48.44
CA ALA A 47 -3.04 52.18 -48.91
C ALA A 47 -2.76 50.83 -48.23
N ARG A 48 -1.50 50.50 -47.94
CA ARG A 48 -1.11 49.34 -47.13
C ARG A 48 -1.56 49.47 -45.68
N GLU A 49 -1.43 50.65 -45.07
CA GLU A 49 -1.91 50.92 -43.71
C GLU A 49 -3.43 50.84 -43.62
N GLN A 50 -4.17 51.39 -44.60
CA GLN A 50 -5.63 51.26 -44.67
C GLN A 50 -6.07 49.81 -44.94
N TRP A 51 -5.36 49.09 -45.81
CA TRP A 51 -5.61 47.69 -46.08
C TRP A 51 -5.29 46.80 -44.87
N ALA A 52 -4.19 47.06 -44.18
CA ALA A 52 -3.78 46.38 -42.95
C ALA A 52 -4.79 46.62 -41.81
N GLN A 53 -5.28 47.85 -41.63
CA GLN A 53 -6.34 48.15 -40.66
C GLN A 53 -7.66 47.43 -40.98
N GLY A 54 -8.00 47.30 -42.26
CA GLY A 54 -9.18 46.54 -42.70
C GLY A 54 -9.03 45.03 -42.51
N GLN A 55 -7.84 44.49 -42.77
CA GLN A 55 -7.53 43.09 -42.49
C GLN A 55 -7.48 42.79 -40.99
N ASP A 56 -6.93 43.66 -40.15
CA ASP A 56 -6.88 43.47 -38.69
C ASP A 56 -8.28 43.29 -38.09
N ALA A 57 -9.26 44.08 -38.55
CA ALA A 57 -10.65 43.94 -38.14
C ALA A 57 -11.27 42.62 -38.63
N ALA A 58 -10.95 42.19 -39.85
CA ALA A 58 -11.42 40.93 -40.43
C ALA A 58 -10.82 39.71 -39.71
N LEU A 59 -9.54 39.78 -39.36
CA LEU A 59 -8.78 38.72 -38.67
C LEU A 59 -9.28 38.57 -37.23
N ALA A 60 -9.50 39.69 -36.54
CA ALA A 60 -10.13 39.71 -35.22
C ALA A 60 -11.59 39.21 -35.24
N ALA A 61 -12.30 39.37 -36.35
CA ALA A 61 -13.64 38.80 -36.54
C ALA A 61 -13.59 37.29 -36.84
N ALA A 62 -12.62 36.84 -37.64
CA ALA A 62 -12.41 35.42 -37.95
C ALA A 62 -12.05 34.62 -36.69
N TRP A 63 -11.18 35.16 -35.83
CA TRP A 63 -10.85 34.54 -34.54
C TRP A 63 -12.07 34.46 -33.61
N ARG A 64 -12.87 35.54 -33.53
CA ARG A 64 -14.13 35.54 -32.76
C ARG A 64 -15.14 34.51 -33.29
N GLN A 65 -15.20 34.31 -34.60
CA GLN A 65 -16.05 33.27 -35.18
C GLN A 65 -15.54 31.87 -34.78
N LEU A 66 -14.23 31.62 -34.84
CA LEU A 66 -13.64 30.38 -34.36
C LEU A 66 -13.96 30.13 -32.88
N GLU A 67 -13.88 31.15 -32.03
CA GLU A 67 -14.26 31.05 -30.62
C GLU A 67 -15.74 30.69 -30.43
N GLN A 68 -16.63 31.27 -31.23
CA GLN A 68 -18.06 30.93 -31.21
C GLN A 68 -18.31 29.49 -31.66
N ASP A 69 -17.63 29.05 -32.72
CA ASP A 69 -17.72 27.68 -33.22
C ASP A 69 -17.19 26.68 -32.17
N MET A 70 -16.12 27.03 -31.45
CA MET A 70 -15.59 26.24 -30.32
C MET A 70 -16.62 26.13 -29.18
N LEU A 71 -17.26 27.23 -28.80
CA LEU A 71 -18.31 27.24 -27.77
C LEU A 71 -19.52 26.38 -28.18
N ALA A 72 -19.98 26.52 -29.42
CA ALA A 72 -21.07 25.71 -29.95
C ALA A 72 -20.74 24.21 -29.96
N THR A 73 -19.49 23.87 -30.29
CA THR A 73 -18.98 22.49 -30.26
C THR A 73 -18.96 21.91 -28.84
N LEU A 74 -18.60 22.72 -27.84
CA LEU A 74 -18.66 22.34 -26.42
C LEU A 74 -20.08 22.05 -25.96
N GLU A 75 -21.06 22.88 -26.36
CA GLU A 75 -22.48 22.67 -26.05
C GLU A 75 -23.03 21.38 -26.66
N GLN A 76 -22.50 20.97 -27.82
CA GLN A 76 -22.86 19.72 -28.49
C GLN A 76 -22.14 18.49 -27.94
N GLY A 77 -21.18 18.66 -27.03
CA GLY A 77 -20.45 17.56 -26.39
C GLY A 77 -19.45 16.85 -27.31
N VAL A 78 -19.04 17.48 -28.42
CA VAL A 78 -18.04 16.92 -29.34
C VAL A 78 -16.64 17.16 -28.79
N PHE A 79 -15.83 16.10 -28.75
CA PHE A 79 -14.46 16.17 -28.22
C PHE A 79 -13.48 16.67 -29.28
N ILE A 80 -12.93 17.86 -29.07
CA ILE A 80 -11.82 18.41 -29.88
C ILE A 80 -10.61 18.64 -28.96
N PRO A 81 -9.43 18.06 -29.27
CA PRO A 81 -8.22 18.19 -28.45
C PRO A 81 -7.83 19.63 -28.14
N TRP A 82 -7.91 20.51 -29.15
CA TRP A 82 -7.61 21.94 -29.01
C TRP A 82 -8.48 22.60 -27.95
N ILE A 83 -9.80 22.46 -28.09
CA ILE A 83 -10.78 23.04 -27.17
C ILE A 83 -10.57 22.49 -25.74
N ASN A 84 -10.32 21.19 -25.61
CA ASN A 84 -10.08 20.57 -24.31
C ASN A 84 -8.83 21.17 -23.64
N LEU A 85 -7.72 21.32 -24.38
CA LEU A 85 -6.48 21.89 -23.86
C LEU A 85 -6.65 23.35 -23.46
N VAL A 86 -7.27 24.17 -24.32
CA VAL A 86 -7.53 25.59 -24.04
C VAL A 86 -8.34 25.76 -22.76
N ARG A 87 -9.38 24.93 -22.57
CA ARG A 87 -10.24 24.97 -21.38
C ARG A 87 -9.50 24.52 -20.11
N LEU A 88 -8.77 23.41 -20.17
CA LEU A 88 -8.08 22.85 -19.00
C LEU A 88 -6.92 23.73 -18.54
N CYS A 89 -6.17 24.31 -19.49
CA CYS A 89 -5.03 25.17 -19.20
C CYS A 89 -5.40 26.65 -19.08
N GLN A 90 -6.67 27.01 -19.30
CA GLN A 90 -7.18 28.38 -19.28
C GLN A 90 -6.42 29.35 -20.19
N LEU A 91 -6.12 28.90 -21.42
CA LEU A 91 -5.29 29.70 -22.35
C LEU A 91 -6.02 30.95 -22.84
N ASP A 92 -5.36 32.10 -22.75
CA ASP A 92 -5.89 33.35 -23.31
C ASP A 92 -5.78 33.38 -24.85
N ALA A 93 -6.35 34.41 -25.47
CA ALA A 93 -6.36 34.53 -26.94
C ALA A 93 -4.94 34.65 -27.54
N LEU A 94 -4.01 35.34 -26.86
CA LEU A 94 -2.64 35.49 -27.32
C LEU A 94 -1.89 34.16 -27.20
N GLU A 95 -2.06 33.45 -26.09
CA GLU A 95 -1.49 32.12 -25.87
C GLU A 95 -2.00 31.11 -26.90
N GLN A 96 -3.28 31.14 -27.24
CA GLN A 96 -3.85 30.31 -28.30
C GLN A 96 -3.23 30.61 -29.67
N GLN A 97 -2.98 31.89 -29.98
CA GLN A 97 -2.31 32.29 -31.23
C GLN A 97 -0.84 31.84 -31.25
N LEU A 98 -0.13 31.94 -30.13
CA LEU A 98 1.24 31.44 -29.98
C LEU A 98 1.31 29.93 -30.20
N LEU A 99 0.40 29.18 -29.57
CA LEU A 99 0.27 27.75 -29.77
C LEU A 99 -0.05 27.39 -31.21
N LEU A 100 -0.93 28.16 -31.87
CA LEU A 100 -1.31 27.91 -33.26
C LEU A 100 -0.10 28.04 -34.17
N ILE A 101 0.63 29.16 -34.08
CA ILE A 101 1.84 29.39 -34.88
C ILE A 101 2.86 28.26 -34.65
N ALA A 102 3.01 27.83 -33.39
CA ALA A 102 3.91 26.73 -33.03
C ALA A 102 3.51 25.40 -33.70
N MET A 103 2.21 25.14 -33.84
CA MET A 103 1.63 23.91 -34.37
C MET A 103 1.53 23.87 -35.91
N LEU A 104 1.67 25.01 -36.60
CA LEU A 104 1.49 25.06 -38.07
C LEU A 104 2.34 24.02 -38.83
N PRO A 105 3.64 23.84 -38.53
CA PRO A 105 4.45 22.84 -39.22
C PRO A 105 3.99 21.39 -38.97
N ASP A 106 3.36 21.12 -37.82
CA ASP A 106 2.83 19.80 -37.46
C ASP A 106 1.48 19.51 -38.13
N PHE A 107 0.69 20.56 -38.41
CA PHE A 107 -0.54 20.48 -39.20
C PHE A 107 -0.26 20.32 -40.69
N ASP A 108 0.64 21.15 -41.24
CA ASP A 108 1.09 21.07 -42.63
C ASP A 108 2.56 21.53 -42.75
N ALA A 109 3.41 20.64 -43.28
CA ALA A 109 4.83 20.92 -43.50
C ALA A 109 5.07 22.08 -44.48
N ALA A 110 4.08 22.44 -45.31
CA ALA A 110 4.15 23.58 -46.23
C ALA A 110 4.38 24.92 -45.51
N TYR A 111 3.92 25.06 -44.25
CA TYR A 111 4.11 26.29 -43.47
C TYR A 111 5.54 26.52 -43.03
N ARG A 112 6.41 25.50 -43.07
CA ARG A 112 7.77 25.60 -42.54
C ARG A 112 8.64 26.62 -43.29
N ALA A 113 8.60 26.62 -44.62
CA ALA A 113 9.42 27.53 -45.43
C ALA A 113 8.97 29.01 -45.27
N PRO A 114 7.67 29.36 -45.38
CA PRO A 114 7.19 30.72 -45.13
C PRO A 114 7.54 31.25 -43.73
N LEU A 115 7.46 30.41 -42.70
CA LEU A 115 7.79 30.80 -41.32
C LEU A 115 9.29 31.08 -41.13
N LEU A 116 10.17 30.34 -41.83
CA LEU A 116 11.62 30.58 -41.82
C LEU A 116 12.00 31.82 -42.65
N GLU A 117 11.28 32.13 -43.72
CA GLU A 117 11.47 33.38 -44.46
C GLU A 117 11.05 34.59 -43.61
N ALA A 118 9.94 34.47 -42.88
CA ALA A 118 9.43 35.51 -41.97
C ALA A 118 10.38 35.85 -40.82
N SER A 119 11.28 34.93 -40.42
CA SER A 119 12.31 35.19 -39.39
C SER A 119 13.57 35.88 -39.92
N GLY A 120 13.65 36.14 -41.23
CA GLY A 120 14.86 36.68 -41.85
C GLY A 120 15.99 35.66 -42.00
N GLY A 121 15.67 34.36 -42.03
CA GLY A 121 16.65 33.29 -42.25
C GLY A 121 17.46 32.88 -41.02
N GLU A 122 16.95 33.13 -39.81
CA GLU A 122 17.55 32.59 -38.58
C GLU A 122 17.58 31.06 -38.63
N SER A 123 18.79 30.48 -38.52
CA SER A 123 18.99 29.04 -38.47
C SER A 123 18.77 28.55 -37.04
N VAL A 124 17.76 27.71 -36.84
CA VAL A 124 17.45 27.02 -35.58
C VAL A 124 17.51 25.51 -35.82
N ALA A 125 17.54 24.69 -34.77
CA ALA A 125 17.48 23.24 -34.90
C ALA A 125 16.30 22.77 -35.77
N ASP A 126 16.45 21.64 -36.45
CA ASP A 126 15.49 21.08 -37.42
C ASP A 126 14.06 20.83 -36.88
N ALA A 127 13.78 20.99 -35.59
CA ALA A 127 12.45 20.81 -35.01
C ALA A 127 11.85 22.09 -34.40
N CYS A 128 12.56 23.22 -34.45
CA CYS A 128 12.15 24.44 -33.76
C CYS A 128 11.78 25.54 -34.76
N LEU A 129 10.81 26.36 -34.38
CA LEU A 129 10.52 27.60 -35.07
C LEU A 129 11.31 28.75 -34.43
N PRO A 130 11.81 29.72 -35.21
CA PRO A 130 12.46 30.91 -34.67
C PRO A 130 11.46 31.81 -33.94
N LEU A 131 11.80 32.24 -32.72
CA LEU A 131 11.00 33.17 -31.90
C LEU A 131 10.69 34.49 -32.64
N SER A 132 11.58 34.92 -33.53
CA SER A 132 11.42 36.12 -34.36
C SER A 132 10.27 35.99 -35.36
N ALA A 133 9.94 34.78 -35.84
CA ALA A 133 8.80 34.55 -36.73
C ALA A 133 7.46 34.87 -36.04
N ILE A 134 7.33 34.58 -34.74
CA ILE A 134 6.14 34.92 -33.95
C ILE A 134 5.92 36.43 -33.95
N ALA A 135 6.98 37.18 -33.64
CA ALA A 135 6.94 38.64 -33.56
C ALA A 135 6.51 39.26 -34.89
N HIS A 136 6.91 38.63 -35.99
CA HIS A 136 6.58 39.06 -37.34
C HIS A 136 5.10 38.81 -37.68
N LEU A 137 4.59 37.61 -37.39
CA LEU A 137 3.20 37.21 -37.68
C LEU A 137 2.18 37.96 -36.82
N LEU A 138 2.52 38.23 -35.57
CA LEU A 138 1.66 38.94 -34.61
C LEU A 138 1.87 40.47 -34.64
N ALA A 139 2.41 41.00 -35.75
CA ALA A 139 2.67 42.40 -36.07
C ALA A 139 2.14 43.42 -35.03
N GLY A 140 3.05 44.01 -34.24
CA GLY A 140 2.74 45.03 -33.23
C GLY A 140 2.57 44.52 -31.80
N MET A 141 2.45 43.20 -31.59
CA MET A 141 2.33 42.60 -30.24
C MET A 141 3.65 42.13 -29.63
N ARG A 142 4.78 42.67 -30.09
CA ARG A 142 6.12 42.21 -29.66
C ARG A 142 6.28 42.24 -28.13
N GLU A 143 5.89 43.35 -27.50
CA GLU A 143 5.98 43.49 -26.04
C GLU A 143 5.04 42.53 -25.31
N ALA A 144 3.84 42.30 -25.86
CA ALA A 144 2.88 41.35 -25.27
C ALA A 144 3.37 39.90 -25.38
N VAL A 145 3.93 39.50 -26.53
CA VAL A 145 4.54 38.18 -26.74
C VAL A 145 5.72 37.97 -25.78
N GLN A 146 6.58 38.98 -25.64
CA GLN A 146 7.68 38.94 -24.67
C GLN A 146 7.15 38.81 -23.24
N ALA A 147 6.15 39.60 -22.87
CA ALA A 147 5.55 39.55 -21.55
C ALA A 147 4.96 38.16 -21.26
N THR A 148 4.23 37.54 -22.20
CA THR A 148 3.64 36.20 -22.05
C THR A 148 4.69 35.09 -21.96
N LEU A 149 5.80 35.21 -22.69
CA LEU A 149 6.89 34.24 -22.65
C LEU A 149 7.88 34.45 -21.48
N LEU A 150 7.85 35.62 -20.84
CA LEU A 150 8.63 35.93 -19.64
C LEU A 150 7.85 35.72 -18.35
N SER A 151 6.52 35.91 -18.40
CA SER A 151 5.63 35.50 -17.32
C SER A 151 5.60 33.96 -17.30
N ASP A 152 5.39 33.37 -16.11
CA ASP A 152 5.06 31.95 -16.00
C ASP A 152 3.61 31.72 -16.48
N GLY A 153 3.31 32.19 -17.71
CA GLY A 153 2.03 32.07 -18.38
C GLY A 153 1.66 30.61 -18.61
N ALA A 154 0.40 30.31 -18.92
CA ALA A 154 -0.12 28.96 -18.93
C ALA A 154 0.67 28.05 -19.90
N LEU A 155 1.11 28.56 -21.05
CA LEU A 155 1.89 27.79 -22.02
C LEU A 155 3.23 27.28 -21.46
N LEU A 156 3.93 28.09 -20.66
CA LEU A 156 5.22 27.74 -20.08
C LEU A 156 5.07 27.00 -18.75
N HIS A 157 4.11 27.43 -17.94
CA HIS A 157 3.74 26.79 -16.67
C HIS A 157 3.40 25.31 -16.90
N TRP A 158 2.52 25.05 -17.87
CA TRP A 158 2.15 23.70 -18.29
C TRP A 158 3.16 23.05 -19.21
N ARG A 159 4.27 23.72 -19.59
CA ARG A 159 5.25 23.22 -20.56
C ARG A 159 4.60 22.68 -21.84
N ILE A 160 3.57 23.37 -22.31
CA ILE A 160 2.99 23.12 -23.63
C ILE A 160 3.98 23.56 -24.70
N LEU A 161 4.63 24.70 -24.45
CA LEU A 161 5.74 25.22 -25.24
C LEU A 161 7.06 25.05 -24.50
N GLU A 162 8.09 24.70 -25.26
CA GLU A 162 9.49 24.71 -24.83
C GLU A 162 10.26 25.76 -25.61
N ILE A 163 10.98 26.61 -24.88
CA ILE A 163 11.96 27.55 -25.44
C ILE A 163 13.33 26.88 -25.36
N GLU A 164 14.09 26.92 -26.45
CA GLU A 164 15.42 26.32 -26.46
C GLU A 164 16.34 26.96 -25.40
N PRO A 165 17.28 26.19 -24.80
CA PRO A 165 18.17 26.70 -23.76
C PRO A 165 19.03 27.91 -24.18
N GLN A 166 19.24 28.07 -25.49
CA GLN A 166 20.02 29.18 -26.08
C GLN A 166 19.14 30.36 -26.50
N GLY A 167 17.82 30.27 -26.30
CA GLY A 167 16.88 31.33 -26.66
C GLY A 167 16.94 32.52 -25.71
N ASP A 168 16.85 33.72 -26.28
CA ASP A 168 16.71 34.98 -25.55
C ASP A 168 15.33 35.58 -25.86
N VAL A 169 14.39 35.40 -24.92
CA VAL A 169 13.00 35.89 -25.05
C VAL A 169 12.94 37.41 -25.14
N LEU A 170 13.83 38.14 -24.43
CA LEU A 170 13.87 39.61 -24.48
C LEU A 170 14.27 40.11 -25.86
N ARG A 171 15.08 39.33 -26.59
CA ARG A 171 15.46 39.64 -27.97
C ARG A 171 14.57 38.95 -29.00
N LEU A 172 13.76 37.97 -28.58
CA LEU A 172 13.01 37.04 -29.43
C LEU A 172 13.94 36.30 -30.40
N CYS A 173 15.08 35.84 -29.89
CA CYS A 173 16.08 35.10 -30.64
C CYS A 173 16.13 33.64 -30.14
N GLY A 174 16.36 32.70 -31.05
CA GLY A 174 16.42 31.26 -30.74
C GLY A 174 15.12 30.52 -31.07
N GLY A 175 15.04 29.25 -30.68
CA GLY A 175 13.93 28.36 -31.02
C GLY A 175 12.81 28.27 -29.99
N PHE A 176 11.58 28.09 -30.48
CA PHE A 176 10.45 27.62 -29.70
C PHE A 176 9.75 26.45 -30.42
N ARG A 177 9.21 25.52 -29.65
CA ARG A 177 8.47 24.36 -30.17
C ARG A 177 7.38 23.90 -29.20
N VAL A 178 6.40 23.15 -29.71
CA VAL A 178 5.42 22.44 -28.88
C VAL A 178 6.04 21.15 -28.35
N ASP A 179 5.66 20.76 -27.14
CA ASP A 179 5.97 19.44 -26.60
C ASP A 179 5.45 18.34 -27.56
N PRO A 180 6.27 17.35 -27.96
CA PRO A 180 5.88 16.35 -28.94
C PRO A 180 4.63 15.53 -28.57
N ALA A 181 4.40 15.28 -27.28
CA ALA A 181 3.21 14.56 -26.81
C ALA A 181 1.96 15.44 -26.94
N VAL A 182 2.10 16.74 -26.66
CA VAL A 182 1.00 17.71 -26.85
C VAL A 182 0.70 17.93 -28.32
N ALA A 183 1.72 18.02 -29.19
CA ALA A 183 1.55 18.14 -30.63
C ALA A 183 0.80 16.92 -31.21
N ALA A 184 1.21 15.71 -30.82
CA ALA A 184 0.53 14.48 -31.23
C ALA A 184 -0.94 14.41 -30.75
N TYR A 185 -1.21 14.93 -29.55
CA TYR A 185 -2.54 15.03 -28.97
C TYR A 185 -3.42 16.03 -29.72
N LEU A 186 -2.93 17.24 -30.01
CA LEU A 186 -3.65 18.28 -30.74
C LEU A 186 -3.98 17.84 -32.18
N CYS A 187 -3.06 17.12 -32.83
CA CYS A 187 -3.30 16.52 -34.14
C CYS A 187 -4.26 15.31 -34.11
N GLY A 188 -4.72 14.88 -32.93
CA GLY A 188 -5.59 13.69 -32.78
C GLY A 188 -4.90 12.38 -33.14
N ARG A 189 -3.56 12.34 -33.14
CA ARG A 189 -2.76 11.17 -33.54
C ARG A 189 -2.53 10.21 -32.38
N ALA A 190 -2.29 10.73 -31.18
CA ALA A 190 -2.05 9.92 -29.99
C ALA A 190 -2.39 10.70 -28.70
N THR A 191 -2.85 10.00 -27.66
CA THR A 191 -2.97 10.57 -26.32
C THR A 191 -1.62 10.54 -25.59
N PRO A 192 -1.31 11.52 -24.71
CA PRO A 192 -0.11 11.48 -23.90
C PRO A 192 -0.05 10.20 -23.06
N GLN A 193 1.15 9.64 -22.90
CA GLN A 193 1.36 8.50 -22.01
C GLN A 193 1.84 9.00 -20.66
N LEU A 194 1.11 8.63 -19.60
CA LEU A 194 1.51 8.93 -18.22
C LEU A 194 2.81 8.23 -17.87
N ARG A 195 3.91 8.98 -17.92
CA ARG A 195 5.26 8.47 -17.67
C ARG A 195 5.98 9.38 -16.69
N LEU A 196 6.64 8.78 -15.71
CA LEU A 196 7.58 9.48 -14.83
C LEU A 196 9.00 8.98 -15.07
N ALA A 197 9.21 7.69 -14.88
CA ALA A 197 10.39 6.94 -15.34
C ALA A 197 9.90 5.81 -16.26
N ASP A 198 8.97 5.01 -15.75
CA ASP A 198 8.18 4.05 -16.49
C ASP A 198 6.74 4.54 -16.70
N VAL A 199 5.98 3.80 -17.52
CA VAL A 199 4.54 4.02 -17.71
C VAL A 199 3.81 3.73 -16.40
N LEU A 200 2.98 4.66 -15.95
CA LEU A 200 2.20 4.47 -14.73
C LEU A 200 1.13 3.40 -14.96
N PRO A 201 0.95 2.45 -14.03
CA PRO A 201 -0.10 1.46 -14.12
C PRO A 201 -1.48 2.10 -13.86
N ASP A 202 -2.44 1.73 -14.69
CA ASP A 202 -3.84 2.12 -14.51
C ASP A 202 -4.46 1.34 -13.36
N ILE A 203 -5.28 2.02 -12.55
CA ILE A 203 -6.16 1.36 -11.59
C ILE A 203 -7.43 1.00 -12.35
N ALA A 204 -7.58 -0.30 -12.63
CA ALA A 204 -8.68 -0.79 -13.44
C ALA A 204 -10.04 -0.47 -12.77
N PRO A 205 -11.02 0.04 -13.54
CA PRO A 205 -12.39 0.17 -13.05
C PRO A 205 -12.95 -1.24 -12.82
N ASP A 206 -13.30 -1.53 -11.57
CA ASP A 206 -13.83 -2.84 -11.18
C ASP A 206 -15.17 -2.68 -10.47
N GLY A 207 -16.22 -2.59 -11.28
CA GLY A 207 -17.61 -2.48 -10.84
C GLY A 207 -18.04 -1.08 -10.41
N GLU A 208 -19.33 -0.95 -10.13
CA GLU A 208 -19.93 0.28 -9.62
C GLU A 208 -19.81 0.37 -8.10
N LEU A 209 -19.76 1.59 -7.58
CA LEU A 209 -19.66 1.87 -6.15
C LEU A 209 -20.80 1.20 -5.34
N ALA A 210 -21.98 1.03 -5.93
CA ALA A 210 -23.12 0.38 -5.30
C ALA A 210 -22.87 -1.11 -4.99
N ASN A 211 -22.07 -1.78 -5.83
CA ASN A 211 -21.84 -3.23 -5.76
C ASN A 211 -20.57 -3.60 -4.98
N LEU A 212 -19.81 -2.61 -4.51
CA LEU A 212 -18.60 -2.88 -3.73
C LEU A 212 -18.96 -3.42 -2.33
N PRO A 213 -18.20 -4.43 -1.83
CA PRO A 213 -18.41 -5.02 -0.52
C PRO A 213 -17.83 -4.14 0.58
N ILE A 214 -18.48 -3.00 0.82
CA ILE A 214 -18.13 -2.02 1.85
C ILE A 214 -19.32 -1.82 2.80
N ASP A 215 -19.01 -1.39 4.03
CA ASP A 215 -20.03 -1.11 5.04
C ASP A 215 -20.88 0.11 4.67
N ALA A 216 -22.05 0.22 5.30
CA ALA A 216 -23.03 1.26 4.99
C ALA A 216 -22.53 2.68 5.30
N ASN A 217 -21.70 2.87 6.33
CA ASN A 217 -21.19 4.19 6.70
C ASN A 217 -20.16 4.67 5.68
N THR A 218 -19.23 3.79 5.28
CA THR A 218 -18.26 4.05 4.21
C THR A 218 -18.96 4.38 2.90
N ARG A 219 -19.98 3.58 2.51
CA ARG A 219 -20.78 3.85 1.30
C ARG A 219 -21.43 5.22 1.34
N ARG A 220 -22.02 5.61 2.47
CA ARG A 220 -22.65 6.92 2.65
C ARG A 220 -21.63 8.06 2.56
N ALA A 221 -20.45 7.90 3.14
CA ALA A 221 -19.37 8.89 3.07
C ALA A 221 -18.92 9.12 1.61
N LEU A 222 -18.75 8.03 0.83
CA LEU A 222 -18.38 8.10 -0.59
C LEU A 222 -19.49 8.74 -1.43
N GLN A 223 -20.76 8.41 -1.19
CA GLN A 223 -21.89 9.06 -1.86
C GLN A 223 -21.99 10.56 -1.55
N ASN A 224 -21.77 10.94 -0.29
CA ASN A 224 -21.73 12.36 0.11
C ASN A 224 -20.58 13.11 -0.56
N PHE A 225 -19.43 12.46 -0.77
CA PHE A 225 -18.34 13.04 -1.53
C PHE A 225 -18.71 13.25 -3.00
N LEU A 226 -19.30 12.25 -3.67
CA LEU A 226 -19.79 12.39 -5.05
C LEU A 226 -20.77 13.55 -5.22
N LEU A 227 -21.73 13.68 -4.29
CA LEU A 227 -22.69 14.77 -4.27
C LEU A 227 -22.00 16.14 -4.17
N ARG A 228 -20.96 16.26 -3.34
CA ARG A 228 -20.19 17.50 -3.17
C ARG A 228 -19.30 17.85 -4.35
N CYS A 229 -18.84 16.87 -5.11
CA CYS A 229 -18.03 17.07 -6.32
C CYS A 229 -18.87 17.35 -7.57
N GLY A 230 -20.20 17.20 -7.47
CA GLY A 230 -21.16 17.49 -8.54
C GLY A 230 -21.37 18.98 -8.84
N ALA A 231 -22.46 19.32 -9.51
CA ALA A 231 -22.71 20.62 -10.17
C ALA A 231 -22.58 21.88 -9.30
N ASP A 232 -22.65 21.78 -7.97
CA ASP A 232 -22.59 22.91 -7.04
C ASP A 232 -21.21 23.11 -6.39
N ALA A 233 -20.19 22.36 -6.81
CA ALA A 233 -18.84 22.49 -6.26
C ALA A 233 -18.21 23.85 -6.66
N PRO A 234 -17.55 24.57 -5.73
CA PRO A 234 -16.84 25.81 -6.08
C PRO A 234 -15.82 25.55 -7.19
N ALA A 235 -15.75 26.44 -8.18
CA ALA A 235 -14.86 26.29 -9.34
C ALA A 235 -13.38 26.15 -8.93
N ASP A 236 -12.98 26.81 -7.83
CA ASP A 236 -11.60 26.87 -7.36
C ASP A 236 -11.30 25.93 -6.18
N ALA A 237 -12.21 25.00 -5.85
CA ALA A 237 -12.00 24.04 -4.77
C ALA A 237 -11.28 22.78 -5.26
N SER A 238 -10.18 22.43 -4.59
CA SER A 238 -9.47 21.16 -4.74
C SER A 238 -9.74 20.26 -3.54
N TYR A 239 -9.67 18.95 -3.74
CA TYR A 239 -9.95 17.95 -2.71
C TYR A 239 -8.73 17.06 -2.50
N VAL A 240 -8.28 16.96 -1.25
CA VAL A 240 -7.27 15.99 -0.83
C VAL A 240 -7.98 14.83 -0.16
N LEU A 241 -8.24 13.77 -0.92
CA LEU A 241 -8.94 12.58 -0.44
C LEU A 241 -7.94 11.54 0.06
N GLN A 242 -7.99 11.21 1.35
CA GLN A 242 -7.28 10.06 1.89
C GLN A 242 -8.22 8.88 2.05
N LEU A 243 -7.89 7.78 1.37
CA LEU A 243 -8.50 6.48 1.60
C LEU A 243 -7.58 5.66 2.52
N GLN A 244 -8.11 5.29 3.69
CA GLN A 244 -7.37 4.55 4.71
C GLN A 244 -8.03 3.20 4.96
N GLY A 245 -7.27 2.11 4.89
CA GLY A 245 -7.82 0.78 5.15
C GLY A 245 -6.77 -0.34 5.07
N PRO A 246 -7.12 -1.53 5.57
CA PRO A 246 -6.21 -2.67 5.66
C PRO A 246 -6.03 -3.40 4.33
N ASP A 247 -6.90 -3.18 3.34
CA ASP A 247 -6.90 -3.86 2.05
C ASP A 247 -6.56 -2.88 0.89
N PRO A 248 -5.30 -2.85 0.41
CA PRO A 248 -4.88 -1.95 -0.65
C PRO A 248 -5.64 -2.12 -1.96
N ARG A 249 -6.00 -3.37 -2.32
CA ARG A 249 -6.78 -3.64 -3.53
C ARG A 249 -8.20 -3.12 -3.39
N MET A 250 -8.80 -3.21 -2.20
CA MET A 250 -10.11 -2.59 -1.95
C MET A 250 -10.05 -1.07 -2.04
N LEU A 251 -8.97 -0.43 -1.55
CA LEU A 251 -8.77 1.02 -1.71
C LEU A 251 -8.71 1.42 -3.19
N GLU A 252 -7.98 0.65 -4.01
CA GLU A 252 -7.90 0.82 -5.46
C GLU A 252 -9.27 0.69 -6.14
N ARG A 253 -10.02 -0.37 -5.83
CA ARG A 253 -11.37 -0.59 -6.38
C ARG A 253 -12.34 0.52 -6.00
N VAL A 254 -12.33 0.96 -4.73
CA VAL A 254 -13.17 2.10 -4.28
C VAL A 254 -12.77 3.37 -5.01
N CYS A 255 -11.47 3.64 -5.16
CA CYS A 255 -10.99 4.80 -5.90
C CYS A 255 -11.45 4.77 -7.36
N ALA A 256 -11.26 3.65 -8.06
CA ALA A 256 -11.65 3.52 -9.46
C ALA A 256 -13.17 3.64 -9.66
N ALA A 257 -13.98 3.04 -8.78
CA ALA A 257 -15.44 3.16 -8.84
C ALA A 257 -15.91 4.60 -8.55
N LEU A 258 -15.26 5.29 -7.60
CA LEU A 258 -15.60 6.65 -7.22
C LEU A 258 -15.33 7.65 -8.36
N PHE A 259 -14.13 7.62 -8.93
CA PHE A 259 -13.78 8.53 -10.02
C PHE A 259 -14.37 8.10 -11.35
N GLY A 260 -14.65 6.81 -11.55
CA GLY A 260 -15.45 6.31 -12.66
C GLY A 260 -16.86 6.90 -12.69
N ALA A 261 -17.50 7.05 -11.52
CA ALA A 261 -18.80 7.72 -11.41
C ALA A 261 -18.74 9.23 -11.75
N LEU A 262 -17.55 9.84 -11.67
CA LEU A 262 -17.27 11.21 -12.11
C LEU A 262 -16.77 11.29 -13.57
N GLY A 263 -16.75 10.17 -14.30
CA GLY A 263 -16.27 10.10 -15.69
C GLY A 263 -14.75 10.16 -15.85
N MET A 264 -13.99 9.97 -14.76
CA MET A 264 -12.53 9.98 -14.74
C MET A 264 -11.95 8.57 -14.59
N SER A 265 -10.69 8.40 -15.01
CA SER A 265 -9.92 7.18 -14.74
C SER A 265 -8.78 7.45 -13.76
N CYS A 266 -8.24 6.41 -13.11
CA CYS A 266 -7.23 6.57 -12.08
C CYS A 266 -5.90 5.93 -12.50
N ALA A 267 -4.79 6.60 -12.20
CA ALA A 267 -3.45 6.08 -12.41
C ALA A 267 -2.69 6.02 -11.08
N ARG A 268 -2.02 4.90 -10.82
CA ARG A 268 -1.29 4.69 -9.57
C ARG A 268 0.11 5.31 -9.67
N LEU A 269 0.39 6.23 -8.76
CA LEU A 269 1.69 6.86 -8.55
C LEU A 269 2.32 6.26 -7.29
N ASP A 270 3.23 5.30 -7.45
CA ASP A 270 3.86 4.59 -6.33
C ASP A 270 5.14 5.28 -5.87
N SER A 271 5.16 5.84 -4.66
CA SER A 271 6.32 6.57 -4.11
C SER A 271 7.63 5.76 -4.09
N ARG A 272 7.56 4.42 -4.09
CA ARG A 272 8.74 3.53 -4.03
C ARG A 272 9.59 3.59 -5.29
N GLN A 273 9.01 3.94 -6.42
CA GLN A 273 9.67 3.85 -7.74
C GLN A 273 10.55 5.08 -8.06
N TRP A 274 10.46 6.16 -7.29
CA TRP A 274 11.03 7.46 -7.69
C TRP A 274 11.55 8.32 -6.54
N ALA A 275 11.66 7.78 -5.32
CA ALA A 275 12.38 8.40 -4.20
C ALA A 275 13.90 8.31 -4.40
N GLY A 276 14.41 8.92 -5.47
CA GLY A 276 15.84 9.04 -5.78
C GLY A 276 16.41 10.42 -5.42
N ASN A 277 17.73 10.55 -5.46
CA ASN A 277 18.45 11.70 -4.89
C ASN A 277 18.29 13.04 -5.65
N ASP A 278 17.79 13.05 -6.90
CA ASP A 278 17.58 14.29 -7.68
C ASP A 278 16.11 14.77 -7.62
N HIS A 279 15.78 15.39 -6.49
CA HIS A 279 14.42 15.92 -6.23
C HIS A 279 13.99 17.01 -7.23
N ALA A 280 14.92 17.81 -7.76
CA ALA A 280 14.57 18.88 -8.69
C ALA A 280 14.17 18.35 -10.07
N ALA A 281 14.91 17.37 -10.60
CA ALA A 281 14.52 16.69 -11.84
C ALA A 281 13.21 15.92 -11.67
N MET A 282 13.01 15.30 -10.51
CA MET A 282 11.79 14.59 -10.15
C MET A 282 10.56 15.51 -10.15
N LEU A 283 10.60 16.66 -9.47
CA LEU A 283 9.48 17.61 -9.45
C LEU A 283 9.16 18.15 -10.87
N ARG A 284 10.17 18.36 -11.72
CA ARG A 284 9.96 18.74 -13.12
C ARG A 284 9.20 17.67 -13.90
N ARG A 285 9.53 16.39 -13.71
CA ARG A 285 8.81 15.27 -14.33
C ARG A 285 7.40 15.11 -13.78
N LEU A 286 7.21 15.33 -12.48
CA LEU A 286 5.90 15.28 -11.85
C LEU A 286 4.95 16.33 -12.45
N ARG A 287 5.41 17.55 -12.71
CA ARG A 287 4.61 18.58 -13.39
C ARG A 287 4.15 18.16 -14.78
N LEU A 288 5.05 17.57 -15.59
CA LEU A 288 4.69 17.03 -16.91
C LEU A 288 3.66 15.90 -16.80
N LEU A 289 3.83 15.01 -15.82
CA LEU A 289 2.88 13.94 -15.54
C LEU A 289 1.50 14.51 -15.17
N CYS A 290 1.43 15.56 -14.35
CA CYS A 290 0.17 16.19 -13.98
C CYS A 290 -0.55 16.82 -15.18
N ARG A 291 0.19 17.49 -16.08
CA ARG A 291 -0.35 17.99 -17.36
C ARG A 291 -0.94 16.85 -18.19
N ASP A 292 -0.19 15.77 -18.37
CA ASP A 292 -0.62 14.63 -19.17
C ASP A 292 -1.83 13.93 -18.54
N ALA A 293 -1.92 13.90 -17.22
CA ALA A 293 -3.07 13.39 -16.48
C ALA A 293 -4.33 14.25 -16.67
N LEU A 294 -4.19 15.58 -16.61
CA LEU A 294 -5.27 16.50 -16.95
C LEU A 294 -5.80 16.26 -18.37
N LEU A 295 -4.90 16.21 -19.37
CA LEU A 295 -5.29 16.02 -20.78
C LEU A 295 -5.99 14.67 -21.01
N CYS A 296 -5.61 13.64 -20.25
CA CYS A 296 -6.21 12.31 -20.33
C CYS A 296 -7.46 12.13 -19.45
N ASN A 297 -7.90 13.16 -18.73
CA ASN A 297 -8.97 13.09 -17.72
C ASN A 297 -8.71 11.99 -16.65
N ARG A 298 -7.47 12.00 -16.11
CA ARG A 298 -6.96 11.01 -15.16
C ARG A 298 -6.64 11.62 -13.81
N VAL A 299 -7.03 10.93 -12.75
CA VAL A 299 -6.68 11.26 -11.36
C VAL A 299 -5.43 10.48 -10.95
N LEU A 300 -4.43 11.21 -10.46
CA LEU A 300 -3.21 10.60 -9.91
C LEU A 300 -3.44 10.17 -8.47
N VAL A 301 -3.17 8.89 -8.19
CA VAL A 301 -3.38 8.28 -6.88
C VAL A 301 -2.03 7.95 -6.26
N LEU A 302 -1.66 8.70 -5.21
CA LEU A 302 -0.39 8.54 -4.53
C LEU A 302 -0.44 7.37 -3.54
N ALA A 303 0.21 6.27 -3.92
CA ALA A 303 0.40 5.10 -3.07
C ALA A 303 1.68 5.23 -2.22
N ASP A 304 1.65 4.70 -1.00
CA ASP A 304 2.81 4.60 -0.09
C ASP A 304 3.48 5.94 0.30
N CYS A 305 2.72 7.01 0.51
CA CYS A 305 3.29 8.35 0.79
C CYS A 305 4.03 8.50 2.13
N ARG A 306 4.00 7.50 3.04
CA ARG A 306 4.81 7.51 4.29
C ARG A 306 6.32 7.55 4.06
N ARG A 307 6.80 7.14 2.88
CA ARG A 307 8.23 7.27 2.54
C ARG A 307 8.62 8.71 2.23
N LEU A 308 7.69 9.49 1.69
CA LEU A 308 7.90 10.89 1.34
C LEU A 308 7.87 11.80 2.59
N SER A 309 7.23 11.37 3.67
CA SER A 309 7.18 12.13 4.94
C SER A 309 8.46 12.06 5.77
N GLY A 310 9.46 11.27 5.37
CA GLY A 310 10.76 11.25 6.05
C GLY A 310 10.72 10.72 7.49
N ASP A 311 9.76 9.84 7.85
CA ASP A 311 9.74 9.19 9.18
C ASP A 311 10.86 8.12 9.35
N GLY A 312 11.98 8.28 8.63
CA GLY A 312 13.22 7.54 8.74
C GLY A 312 14.39 8.50 8.96
N VAL A 313 15.36 8.07 9.77
CA VAL A 313 16.49 8.85 10.34
C VAL A 313 17.48 9.46 9.30
N THR A 314 17.15 9.45 8.01
CA THR A 314 17.98 10.09 6.97
C THR A 314 17.31 11.36 6.49
N ASP A 315 17.89 12.48 6.93
CA ASP A 315 17.52 13.88 6.73
C ASP A 315 17.68 14.36 5.26
N ASP A 316 17.39 13.51 4.27
CA ASP A 316 17.79 13.75 2.87
C ASP A 316 16.86 14.70 2.09
N ALA A 317 15.72 15.12 2.63
CA ALA A 317 15.00 16.32 2.17
C ALA A 317 13.82 16.69 3.09
N PRO A 318 13.96 17.69 3.98
CA PRO A 318 12.80 18.29 4.63
C PRO A 318 11.85 18.86 3.58
N GLY A 319 10.57 18.50 3.63
CA GLY A 319 9.54 19.09 2.78
C GLY A 319 9.24 18.37 1.45
N LEU A 320 9.79 17.17 1.18
CA LEU A 320 9.55 16.47 -0.09
C LEU A 320 8.07 16.15 -0.32
N LEU A 321 7.37 15.66 0.71
CA LEU A 321 5.94 15.38 0.64
C LEU A 321 5.15 16.66 0.32
N GLU A 322 5.47 17.76 1.00
CA GLU A 322 4.86 19.07 0.84
C GLU A 322 5.06 19.59 -0.59
N ASN A 323 6.28 19.50 -1.14
CA ASN A 323 6.56 19.89 -2.52
C ASN A 323 5.80 19.04 -3.57
N VAL A 324 5.65 17.73 -3.31
CA VAL A 324 4.86 16.84 -4.16
C VAL A 324 3.38 17.21 -4.09
N LEU A 325 2.85 17.46 -2.88
CA LEU A 325 1.47 17.90 -2.70
C LEU A 325 1.20 19.25 -3.35
N ASP A 326 2.12 20.21 -3.23
CA ASP A 326 2.01 21.50 -3.90
C ASP A 326 1.93 21.32 -5.41
N THR A 327 2.80 20.49 -5.97
CA THR A 327 2.80 20.20 -7.42
C THR A 327 1.50 19.53 -7.87
N LEU A 328 0.96 18.62 -7.06
CA LEU A 328 -0.31 17.95 -7.36
C LEU A 328 -1.49 18.90 -7.20
N LEU A 329 -1.57 19.69 -6.14
CA LEU A 329 -2.66 20.65 -5.90
C LEU A 329 -2.66 21.80 -6.90
N GLU A 330 -1.48 22.24 -7.36
CA GLU A 330 -1.38 23.23 -8.44
C GLU A 330 -2.07 22.77 -9.72
N SER A 331 -2.15 21.46 -9.94
CA SER A 331 -2.50 20.90 -11.24
C SER A 331 -3.69 19.95 -11.25
N GLN A 332 -4.14 19.48 -10.10
CA GLN A 332 -5.19 18.48 -10.00
C GLN A 332 -6.25 18.96 -9.02
N ARG A 333 -7.50 18.96 -9.49
CA ARG A 333 -8.66 19.19 -8.63
C ARG A 333 -8.81 18.11 -7.56
N TYR A 334 -8.37 16.89 -7.86
CA TYR A 334 -8.47 15.74 -6.98
C TYR A 334 -7.09 15.15 -6.72
N VAL A 335 -6.66 15.17 -5.47
CA VAL A 335 -5.43 14.53 -5.01
C VAL A 335 -5.82 13.38 -4.10
N VAL A 336 -5.49 12.15 -4.49
CA VAL A 336 -5.87 10.94 -3.75
C VAL A 336 -4.64 10.31 -3.12
N THR A 337 -4.74 9.90 -1.86
CA THR A 337 -3.65 9.21 -1.16
C THR A 337 -4.13 7.92 -0.49
N PHE A 338 -3.29 6.89 -0.48
CA PHE A 338 -3.53 5.63 0.24
C PHE A 338 -2.66 5.52 1.49
N ASN A 339 -3.29 5.26 2.64
CA ASN A 339 -2.62 4.94 3.92
C ASN A 339 -1.49 5.91 4.34
N GLY A 340 -1.65 7.20 4.00
CA GLY A 340 -0.70 8.28 4.27
C GLY A 340 -0.72 8.88 5.68
N PRO A 341 0.24 9.78 5.98
CA PRO A 341 0.28 10.54 7.24
C PRO A 341 -0.80 11.64 7.24
N TRP A 342 -2.04 11.27 7.59
CA TRP A 342 -3.23 12.14 7.49
C TRP A 342 -3.04 13.52 8.11
N HIS A 343 -2.49 13.60 9.32
CA HIS A 343 -2.32 14.88 10.00
C HIS A 343 -1.48 15.87 9.19
N ARG A 344 -0.37 15.43 8.59
CA ARG A 344 0.49 16.28 7.75
C ARG A 344 -0.21 16.65 6.44
N LEU A 345 -0.87 15.68 5.80
CA LEU A 345 -1.63 15.90 4.56
C LEU A 345 -2.73 16.94 4.77
N ALA A 346 -3.51 16.80 5.84
CA ALA A 346 -4.58 17.72 6.18
C ALA A 346 -4.05 19.10 6.56
N GLU A 347 -3.00 19.18 7.38
CA GLU A 347 -2.39 20.46 7.77
C GLU A 347 -1.82 21.22 6.56
N HIS A 348 -1.19 20.52 5.62
CA HIS A 348 -0.68 21.11 4.39
C HIS A 348 -1.81 21.63 3.51
N ALA A 349 -2.88 20.84 3.31
CA ALA A 349 -4.05 21.25 2.55
C ALA A 349 -4.72 22.51 3.13
N HIS A 350 -4.89 22.60 4.45
CA HIS A 350 -5.47 23.79 5.09
C HIS A 350 -4.63 25.05 4.94
N ARG A 351 -3.30 24.92 4.83
CA ARG A 351 -2.37 26.05 4.67
C ARG A 351 -2.11 26.40 3.21
N TYR A 352 -2.66 25.64 2.27
CA TYR A 352 -2.43 25.86 0.86
C TYR A 352 -3.02 27.20 0.42
N ALA A 353 -2.15 28.14 0.02
CA ALA A 353 -2.50 29.55 -0.08
C ALA A 353 -3.15 29.95 -1.41
N ARG A 354 -2.99 29.16 -2.48
CA ARG A 354 -3.44 29.56 -3.82
C ARG A 354 -4.94 29.43 -4.00
N HIS A 355 -5.54 28.39 -3.41
CA HIS A 355 -6.97 28.13 -3.50
C HIS A 355 -7.43 27.24 -2.35
N THR A 356 -8.74 27.01 -2.23
CA THR A 356 -9.29 26.22 -1.12
C THR A 356 -9.05 24.73 -1.36
N ALA A 357 -8.11 24.12 -0.64
CA ALA A 357 -7.89 22.68 -0.63
C ALA A 357 -8.61 22.04 0.57
N MET A 358 -9.62 21.22 0.30
CA MET A 358 -10.43 20.54 1.32
C MET A 358 -9.90 19.14 1.58
N PRO A 359 -9.30 18.87 2.75
CA PRO A 359 -8.89 17.53 3.10
C PRO A 359 -10.08 16.69 3.57
N LEU A 360 -10.21 15.47 3.05
CA LEU A 360 -11.23 14.48 3.44
C LEU A 360 -10.59 13.13 3.74
N LEU A 361 -10.93 12.54 4.88
CA LEU A 361 -10.51 11.20 5.26
C LEU A 361 -11.71 10.25 5.21
N ILE A 362 -11.57 9.17 4.44
CA ILE A 362 -12.53 8.06 4.40
C ILE A 362 -11.80 6.80 4.88
N GLN A 363 -12.28 6.26 6.00
CA GLN A 363 -11.78 5.01 6.56
C GLN A 363 -12.61 3.84 6.03
N LEU A 364 -11.93 2.85 5.49
CA LEU A 364 -12.47 1.55 5.11
C LEU A 364 -12.05 0.56 6.20
N PRO A 365 -12.90 0.30 7.20
CA PRO A 365 -12.58 -0.64 8.27
C PRO A 365 -12.46 -2.07 7.74
N SER A 366 -11.83 -2.95 8.52
CA SER A 366 -11.93 -4.39 8.27
C SER A 366 -13.40 -4.81 8.25
N PRO A 367 -13.81 -5.69 7.31
CA PRO A 367 -15.21 -6.10 7.20
C PRO A 367 -15.67 -6.76 8.50
N ASP A 368 -16.86 -6.39 8.98
CA ASP A 368 -17.49 -7.04 10.14
C ASP A 368 -18.00 -8.44 9.78
N VAL A 369 -18.57 -9.18 10.74
CA VAL A 369 -19.06 -10.55 10.49
C VAL A 369 -20.14 -10.58 9.40
N ALA A 370 -21.08 -9.63 9.41
CA ALA A 370 -22.17 -9.60 8.44
C ALA A 370 -21.62 -9.38 7.01
N LEU A 371 -20.72 -8.40 6.86
CA LEU A 371 -20.09 -8.09 5.59
C LEU A 371 -19.14 -9.21 5.13
N ARG A 372 -18.35 -9.81 6.02
CA ARG A 372 -17.51 -10.98 5.69
C ARG A 372 -18.34 -12.16 5.22
N THR A 373 -19.45 -12.43 5.90
CA THR A 373 -20.38 -13.51 5.50
C THR A 373 -20.90 -13.28 4.09
N GLN A 374 -21.28 -12.04 3.77
CA GLN A 374 -21.69 -11.67 2.41
C GLN A 374 -20.55 -11.85 1.41
N ILE A 375 -19.35 -11.34 1.69
CA ILE A 375 -18.19 -11.45 0.80
C ILE A 375 -17.86 -12.92 0.49
N TRP A 376 -17.87 -13.79 1.50
CA TRP A 376 -17.64 -15.22 1.34
C TRP A 376 -18.70 -15.88 0.46
N ARG A 377 -20.00 -15.59 0.69
CA ARG A 377 -21.08 -16.12 -0.16
C ARG A 377 -20.96 -15.66 -1.60
N ASP A 378 -20.81 -14.35 -1.81
CA ASP A 378 -20.73 -13.75 -3.14
C ASP A 378 -19.48 -14.24 -3.88
N GLY A 379 -18.35 -14.36 -3.18
CA GLY A 379 -17.11 -14.95 -3.70
C GLY A 379 -17.27 -16.42 -4.08
N ALA A 380 -17.82 -17.24 -3.19
CA ALA A 380 -18.00 -18.67 -3.46
C ALA A 380 -18.96 -18.93 -4.62
N GLN A 381 -20.02 -18.13 -4.76
CA GLN A 381 -20.89 -18.16 -5.93
C GLN A 381 -20.14 -17.81 -7.21
N ARG A 382 -19.31 -16.75 -7.21
CA ARG A 382 -18.48 -16.37 -8.37
C ARG A 382 -17.50 -17.48 -8.79
N HIS A 383 -16.93 -18.20 -7.83
CA HIS A 383 -15.99 -19.31 -8.06
C HIS A 383 -16.68 -20.68 -8.16
N THR A 384 -18.02 -20.75 -8.14
CA THR A 384 -18.79 -22.00 -8.19
C THR A 384 -18.37 -23.05 -7.13
N LEU A 385 -18.02 -22.57 -5.93
CA LEU A 385 -17.60 -23.40 -4.81
C LEU A 385 -18.80 -23.62 -3.84
N PRO A 386 -19.26 -24.86 -3.61
CA PRO A 386 -20.30 -25.13 -2.63
C PRO A 386 -19.81 -24.86 -1.20
N LEU A 387 -20.44 -23.91 -0.50
CA LEU A 387 -20.23 -23.63 0.92
C LEU A 387 -21.48 -24.01 1.71
N SER A 388 -21.33 -24.88 2.72
CA SER A 388 -22.37 -25.14 3.71
C SER A 388 -22.44 -23.98 4.72
N ASP A 389 -23.63 -23.71 5.28
CA ASP A 389 -23.80 -22.63 6.26
C ASP A 389 -22.92 -22.85 7.52
N GLY A 390 -22.74 -24.11 7.94
CA GLY A 390 -21.88 -24.44 9.09
C GLY A 390 -20.40 -24.15 8.83
N LEU A 391 -19.89 -24.46 7.63
CA LEU A 391 -18.51 -24.15 7.26
C LEU A 391 -18.32 -22.64 7.09
N LEU A 392 -19.29 -21.94 6.50
CA LEU A 392 -19.26 -20.49 6.36
C LEU A 392 -19.14 -19.80 7.72
N ASP A 393 -19.97 -20.20 8.69
CA ASP A 393 -19.90 -19.68 10.06
C ASP A 393 -18.53 -19.96 10.70
N GLN A 394 -17.95 -21.15 10.47
CA GLN A 394 -16.60 -21.46 10.94
C GLN A 394 -15.55 -20.54 10.30
N LEU A 395 -15.55 -20.38 8.98
CA LEU A 395 -14.58 -19.56 8.25
C LEU A 395 -14.64 -18.09 8.66
N VAL A 396 -15.84 -17.52 8.76
CA VAL A 396 -16.05 -16.09 9.11
C VAL A 396 -15.60 -15.78 10.54
N ASN A 397 -15.75 -16.73 11.46
CA ASN A 397 -15.38 -16.58 12.87
C ASN A 397 -13.92 -16.89 13.15
N SER A 398 -13.33 -17.86 12.44
CA SER A 398 -11.93 -18.24 12.60
C SER A 398 -10.97 -17.28 11.89
N TYR A 399 -11.38 -16.69 10.77
CA TYR A 399 -10.52 -15.84 9.94
C TYR A 399 -11.11 -14.45 9.72
N LEU A 400 -10.45 -13.41 10.26
CA LEU A 400 -10.78 -12.00 10.04
C LEU A 400 -10.18 -11.48 8.72
N PHE A 401 -10.39 -12.22 7.63
CA PHE A 401 -9.83 -11.86 6.33
C PHE A 401 -10.49 -10.62 5.71
N THR A 402 -9.70 -9.86 4.96
CA THR A 402 -10.16 -8.79 4.07
C THR A 402 -10.83 -9.36 2.82
N ALA A 403 -11.53 -8.51 2.07
CA ALA A 403 -12.20 -8.94 0.83
C ALA A 403 -11.22 -9.55 -0.18
N SER A 404 -10.03 -8.96 -0.32
CA SER A 404 -9.00 -9.48 -1.24
C SER A 404 -8.35 -10.76 -0.75
N GLN A 405 -8.19 -10.95 0.56
CA GLN A 405 -7.71 -12.21 1.13
C GLN A 405 -8.73 -13.34 0.88
N ILE A 406 -10.03 -13.08 1.07
CA ILE A 406 -11.10 -14.05 0.79
C ILE A 406 -11.09 -14.44 -0.70
N ASP A 407 -11.02 -13.47 -1.60
CA ASP A 407 -10.96 -13.71 -3.05
C ASP A 407 -9.71 -14.54 -3.44
N ALA A 408 -8.57 -14.27 -2.81
CA ALA A 408 -7.35 -15.05 -3.01
C ALA A 408 -7.47 -16.51 -2.52
N VAL A 409 -8.09 -16.73 -1.35
CA VAL A 409 -8.33 -18.07 -0.81
C VAL A 409 -9.25 -18.88 -1.72
N LEU A 410 -10.33 -18.26 -2.22
CA LEU A 410 -11.27 -18.92 -3.13
C LEU A 410 -10.59 -19.31 -4.46
N LYS A 411 -9.76 -18.42 -5.01
CA LYS A 411 -8.93 -18.71 -6.20
C LYS A 411 -7.90 -19.82 -5.97
N ASP A 412 -7.24 -19.84 -4.81
CA ASP A 412 -6.30 -20.91 -4.46
C ASP A 412 -7.02 -22.26 -4.32
N THR A 413 -8.19 -22.26 -3.68
CA THR A 413 -9.04 -23.45 -3.54
C THR A 413 -9.46 -24.00 -4.90
N GLU A 414 -9.93 -23.13 -5.81
CA GLU A 414 -10.27 -23.49 -7.19
C GLU A 414 -9.05 -24.08 -7.92
N SER A 415 -7.89 -23.46 -7.78
CA SER A 415 -6.64 -23.92 -8.40
C SER A 415 -6.22 -25.30 -7.88
N ARG A 416 -6.37 -25.56 -6.57
CA ARG A 416 -6.08 -26.87 -5.95
C ARG A 416 -7.04 -27.94 -6.43
N ARG A 417 -8.33 -27.62 -6.51
CA ARG A 417 -9.36 -28.54 -6.98
C ARG A 417 -9.09 -29.01 -8.40
N LEU A 418 -8.57 -28.14 -9.27
CA LEU A 418 -8.15 -28.53 -10.63
C LEU A 418 -7.02 -29.57 -10.66
N LEU A 419 -6.22 -29.65 -9.59
CA LEU A 419 -5.09 -30.58 -9.47
C LEU A 419 -5.45 -31.87 -8.71
N ASP A 420 -6.44 -31.81 -7.81
CA ASP A 420 -6.90 -32.95 -7.00
C ASP A 420 -8.42 -32.88 -6.76
N ASP A 421 -9.16 -33.73 -7.47
CA ASP A 421 -10.62 -33.88 -7.32
C ASP A 421 -11.02 -34.83 -6.18
N GLY A 422 -10.06 -35.50 -5.52
CA GLY A 422 -10.34 -36.49 -4.47
C GLY A 422 -10.54 -35.90 -3.08
N THR A 423 -9.94 -34.73 -2.81
CA THR A 423 -9.99 -34.09 -1.49
C THR A 423 -11.30 -33.30 -1.31
N PRO A 424 -12.01 -33.44 -0.16
CA PRO A 424 -13.21 -32.65 0.12
C PRO A 424 -12.94 -31.15 0.04
N ILE A 425 -13.90 -30.39 -0.50
CA ILE A 425 -13.77 -28.94 -0.67
C ILE A 425 -13.53 -28.20 0.66
N GLU A 426 -14.08 -28.73 1.75
CA GLU A 426 -13.95 -28.16 3.09
C GLU A 426 -12.49 -28.19 3.55
N ASP A 427 -11.80 -29.31 3.32
CA ASP A 427 -10.38 -29.46 3.66
C ASP A 427 -9.51 -28.55 2.79
N LEU A 428 -9.78 -28.49 1.48
CA LEU A 428 -9.07 -27.60 0.56
C LEU A 428 -9.22 -26.12 0.94
N LEU A 429 -10.43 -25.69 1.33
CA LEU A 429 -10.69 -24.33 1.80
C LEU A 429 -9.93 -24.03 3.08
N LEU A 430 -9.96 -24.93 4.07
CA LEU A 430 -9.24 -24.74 5.34
C LEU A 430 -7.73 -24.69 5.12
N GLU A 431 -7.18 -25.49 4.20
CA GLU A 431 -5.78 -25.43 3.81
C GLU A 431 -5.41 -24.12 3.10
N ALA A 432 -6.24 -23.66 2.16
CA ALA A 432 -6.05 -22.39 1.46
C ALA A 432 -6.13 -21.20 2.45
N CYS A 433 -7.06 -21.24 3.41
CA CYS A 433 -7.13 -20.26 4.51
C CYS A 433 -5.85 -20.26 5.33
N ARG A 434 -5.34 -21.42 5.76
CA ARG A 434 -4.07 -21.51 6.50
C ARG A 434 -2.92 -20.94 5.68
N ALA A 435 -2.82 -21.28 4.40
CA ALA A 435 -1.78 -20.78 3.52
C ALA A 435 -1.84 -19.25 3.37
N ALA A 436 -3.04 -18.68 3.22
CA ALA A 436 -3.24 -17.23 3.13
C ALA A 436 -2.92 -16.51 4.45
N SER A 437 -3.19 -17.12 5.60
CA SER A 437 -2.74 -16.61 6.91
C SER A 437 -1.21 -16.61 7.07
N VAL A 438 -0.51 -17.54 6.42
CA VAL A 438 0.95 -17.73 6.57
C VAL A 438 1.78 -16.90 5.59
N SER A 439 1.19 -16.38 4.51
CA SER A 439 1.94 -15.88 3.35
C SER A 439 2.77 -14.61 3.53
N GLU A 440 2.64 -13.85 4.63
CA GLU A 440 3.63 -12.80 4.93
C GLU A 440 4.61 -13.24 6.03
N GLN A 441 5.88 -13.30 5.67
CA GLN A 441 6.95 -13.63 6.61
C GLN A 441 7.16 -12.47 7.60
N PHE A 442 7.20 -12.81 8.89
CA PHE A 442 7.68 -11.89 9.92
C PHE A 442 9.21 -11.89 9.92
N SER A 443 9.82 -10.71 9.97
CA SER A 443 11.28 -10.58 10.10
C SER A 443 11.79 -11.01 11.48
N ILE A 444 10.91 -10.98 12.50
CA ILE A 444 11.25 -11.21 13.91
C ILE A 444 10.45 -12.34 14.57
N ALA A 445 9.65 -13.08 13.82
CA ALA A 445 8.88 -14.21 14.33
C ALA A 445 9.00 -15.43 13.40
N GLN A 446 9.13 -16.61 14.01
CA GLN A 446 9.24 -17.88 13.29
C GLN A 446 7.93 -18.66 13.42
N GLU A 447 7.42 -19.16 12.31
CA GLU A 447 6.29 -20.08 12.32
C GLU A 447 6.69 -21.38 13.04
N VAL A 448 5.84 -21.82 13.97
CA VAL A 448 5.98 -23.10 14.66
C VAL A 448 4.90 -24.04 14.13
N LYS A 449 5.32 -25.18 13.56
CA LYS A 449 4.38 -26.19 13.05
C LYS A 449 3.48 -26.72 14.16
N THR A 450 2.17 -26.58 13.98
CA THR A 450 1.13 -26.97 14.93
C THR A 450 0.68 -28.40 14.71
N ARG A 451 1.47 -29.38 15.16
CA ARG A 451 1.20 -30.82 14.95
C ARG A 451 0.51 -31.51 16.12
N TYR A 452 0.57 -30.91 17.31
CA TYR A 452 0.13 -31.54 18.54
C TYR A 452 -1.34 -31.28 18.83
N ARG A 453 -2.02 -32.27 19.40
CA ARG A 453 -3.42 -32.23 19.86
C ARG A 453 -3.49 -32.37 21.38
N MET A 454 -4.67 -32.11 21.96
CA MET A 454 -4.89 -32.23 23.41
C MET A 454 -4.61 -33.64 23.98
N SER A 455 -4.68 -34.68 23.14
CA SER A 455 -4.32 -36.06 23.49
C SER A 455 -2.82 -36.28 23.71
N ASP A 456 -1.99 -35.45 23.10
CA ASP A 456 -0.55 -35.68 23.00
C ASP A 456 0.19 -35.12 24.21
N ILE A 457 -0.39 -34.10 24.87
CA ILE A 457 0.16 -33.48 26.07
C ILE A 457 -0.32 -34.20 27.34
N VAL A 458 0.63 -34.48 28.24
CA VAL A 458 0.36 -35.03 29.56
C VAL A 458 0.41 -33.89 30.58
N LEU A 459 -0.73 -33.58 31.19
CA LEU A 459 -0.88 -32.50 32.17
C LEU A 459 -1.67 -32.99 33.38
N PRO A 460 -1.44 -32.43 34.58
CA PRO A 460 -2.38 -32.58 35.69
C PRO A 460 -3.76 -32.04 35.34
N ASP A 461 -4.82 -32.60 35.92
CA ASP A 461 -6.20 -32.25 35.62
C ASP A 461 -6.49 -30.75 35.80
N ALA A 462 -5.90 -30.13 36.83
CA ALA A 462 -6.04 -28.69 37.06
C ALA A 462 -5.46 -27.85 35.90
N THR A 463 -4.26 -28.17 35.42
CA THR A 463 -3.63 -27.46 34.29
C THR A 463 -4.40 -27.73 32.99
N ARG A 464 -4.90 -28.95 32.78
CA ARG A 464 -5.74 -29.32 31.63
C ARG A 464 -7.04 -28.50 31.60
N SER A 465 -7.74 -28.40 32.74
CA SER A 465 -8.98 -27.60 32.86
C SER A 465 -8.75 -26.14 32.50
N TRP A 466 -7.66 -25.52 32.96
CA TRP A 466 -7.33 -24.14 32.60
C TRP A 466 -7.06 -23.96 31.10
N LEU A 467 -6.42 -24.94 30.47
CA LEU A 467 -6.16 -24.91 29.03
C LEU A 467 -7.46 -25.05 28.22
N GLU A 468 -8.40 -25.88 28.69
CA GLU A 468 -9.74 -26.01 28.13
C GLU A 468 -10.54 -24.70 28.28
N ASP A 469 -10.45 -24.02 29.43
CA ASP A 469 -11.07 -22.72 29.65
C ASP A 469 -10.55 -21.65 28.67
N VAL A 470 -9.24 -21.66 28.38
CA VAL A 470 -8.66 -20.76 27.35
C VAL A 470 -9.27 -21.04 25.97
N LEU A 471 -9.40 -22.31 25.58
CA LEU A 471 -10.02 -22.70 24.31
C LEU A 471 -11.50 -22.31 24.26
N HIS A 472 -12.25 -22.53 25.34
CA HIS A 472 -13.64 -22.13 25.46
C HIS A 472 -13.80 -20.62 25.33
N TYR A 473 -12.97 -19.85 26.03
CA TYR A 473 -12.96 -18.40 25.94
C TYR A 473 -12.67 -17.94 24.51
N ALA A 474 -11.63 -18.47 23.87
CA ALA A 474 -11.27 -18.12 22.50
C ALA A 474 -12.40 -18.41 21.50
N ARG A 475 -13.03 -19.60 21.58
CA ARG A 475 -14.14 -20.01 20.70
C ARG A 475 -15.42 -19.20 20.90
N GLN A 476 -15.75 -18.83 22.14
CA GLN A 476 -17.00 -18.13 22.45
C GLN A 476 -16.85 -16.61 22.48
N ARG A 477 -15.64 -16.09 22.34
CA ARG A 477 -15.34 -14.66 22.40
C ARG A 477 -16.25 -13.84 21.50
N HIS A 478 -16.44 -14.24 20.24
CA HIS A 478 -17.28 -13.50 19.30
C HIS A 478 -18.74 -13.36 19.83
N ARG A 479 -19.32 -14.47 20.31
CA ARG A 479 -20.68 -14.49 20.86
C ARG A 479 -20.82 -13.60 22.09
N VAL A 480 -19.87 -13.67 23.03
CA VAL A 480 -19.99 -12.93 24.31
C VAL A 480 -19.57 -11.47 24.16
N ILE A 481 -18.48 -11.19 23.48
CA ILE A 481 -17.90 -9.84 23.42
C ILE A 481 -18.62 -8.96 22.42
N GLU A 482 -18.90 -9.49 21.22
CA GLU A 482 -19.49 -8.72 20.13
C GLU A 482 -21.02 -8.87 20.12
N GLN A 483 -21.55 -10.11 20.03
CA GLN A 483 -23.01 -10.29 19.89
C GLN A 483 -23.79 -9.92 21.17
N TRP A 484 -23.29 -10.30 22.34
CA TRP A 484 -23.90 -9.88 23.62
C TRP A 484 -23.44 -8.48 24.07
N GLY A 485 -22.52 -7.85 23.33
CA GLY A 485 -22.13 -6.45 23.52
C GLY A 485 -21.29 -6.15 24.76
N PHE A 486 -20.61 -7.15 25.34
CA PHE A 486 -19.74 -6.94 26.51
C PHE A 486 -18.56 -6.00 26.23
N GLU A 487 -18.20 -5.78 24.97
CA GLU A 487 -17.19 -4.79 24.58
C GLU A 487 -17.52 -3.36 25.00
N ARG A 488 -18.82 -3.01 25.12
CA ARG A 488 -19.27 -1.67 25.52
C ARG A 488 -18.89 -1.34 26.97
N HIS A 489 -18.79 -2.36 27.80
CA HIS A 489 -18.44 -2.24 29.21
C HIS A 489 -16.97 -2.59 29.48
N ASN A 490 -16.34 -3.38 28.60
CA ASN A 490 -14.95 -3.80 28.72
C ASN A 490 -14.24 -3.70 27.35
N PRO A 491 -13.63 -2.55 27.02
CA PRO A 491 -12.94 -2.35 25.72
C PRO A 491 -11.82 -3.37 25.47
N ASN A 492 -11.13 -3.78 26.53
CA ASN A 492 -10.05 -4.78 26.50
C ASN A 492 -10.57 -6.23 26.58
N SER A 493 -11.86 -6.48 26.32
CA SER A 493 -12.41 -7.83 26.32
C SER A 493 -12.11 -8.59 25.03
N ARG A 494 -11.68 -7.89 23.97
CA ARG A 494 -11.24 -8.46 22.70
C ARG A 494 -9.85 -9.10 22.79
N ASN A 495 -8.91 -8.61 23.60
CA ASN A 495 -7.62 -9.29 23.68
C ASN A 495 -7.74 -10.68 24.36
N LEU A 496 -6.89 -11.65 24.04
CA LEU A 496 -6.72 -12.85 24.87
C LEU A 496 -5.24 -13.03 25.17
N CYS A 497 -4.83 -12.58 26.36
CA CYS A 497 -3.46 -12.67 26.82
C CYS A 497 -3.33 -13.73 27.92
N VAL A 498 -2.48 -14.73 27.67
CA VAL A 498 -2.30 -15.91 28.52
C VAL A 498 -0.83 -16.02 28.93
N LEU A 499 -0.57 -16.23 30.22
CA LEU A 499 0.77 -16.44 30.76
C LEU A 499 0.94 -17.89 31.22
N PHE A 500 1.91 -18.59 30.65
CA PHE A 500 2.35 -19.92 31.06
C PHE A 500 3.58 -19.79 31.95
N HIS A 501 3.56 -20.42 33.13
CA HIS A 501 4.73 -20.47 33.98
C HIS A 501 5.04 -21.89 34.46
N GLY A 502 6.32 -22.19 34.64
CA GLY A 502 6.78 -23.51 35.07
C GLY A 502 8.23 -23.75 34.66
N LEU A 503 8.80 -24.89 35.03
CA LEU A 503 10.17 -25.23 34.64
C LEU A 503 10.28 -25.50 33.13
N THR A 504 11.50 -25.52 32.60
CA THR A 504 11.74 -25.86 31.19
C THR A 504 11.38 -27.33 30.92
N GLY A 505 10.84 -27.61 29.74
CA GLY A 505 10.47 -28.97 29.35
C GLY A 505 9.19 -29.54 29.98
N THR A 506 8.34 -28.71 30.61
CA THR A 506 7.03 -29.11 31.16
C THR A 506 5.86 -29.00 30.17
N GLY A 507 6.13 -28.68 28.90
CA GLY A 507 5.11 -28.67 27.83
C GLY A 507 4.51 -27.31 27.47
N LYS A 508 5.03 -26.19 27.98
CA LYS A 508 4.53 -24.82 27.69
C LYS A 508 4.42 -24.52 26.18
N THR A 509 5.50 -24.76 25.43
CA THR A 509 5.53 -24.56 23.96
C THR A 509 4.58 -25.50 23.24
N MET A 510 4.48 -26.75 23.71
CA MET A 510 3.55 -27.74 23.15
C MET A 510 2.09 -27.32 23.39
N ALA A 511 1.77 -26.78 24.56
CA ALA A 511 0.42 -26.28 24.86
C ALA A 511 0.04 -25.08 23.98
N ALA A 512 0.97 -24.15 23.71
CA ALA A 512 0.73 -23.06 22.75
C ALA A 512 0.46 -23.61 21.33
N SER A 513 1.19 -24.65 20.93
CA SER A 513 0.97 -25.38 19.67
C SER A 513 -0.40 -26.02 19.60
N ILE A 514 -0.86 -26.63 20.70
CA ILE A 514 -2.21 -27.21 20.81
C ILE A 514 -3.28 -26.13 20.73
N ILE A 515 -3.13 -24.99 21.41
CA ILE A 515 -4.09 -23.87 21.31
C ILE A 515 -4.25 -23.43 19.87
N ALA A 516 -3.14 -23.18 19.18
CA ALA A 516 -3.17 -22.75 17.79
C ALA A 516 -3.81 -23.81 16.87
N ASN A 517 -3.48 -25.09 17.08
CA ASN A 517 -4.06 -26.19 16.30
C ASN A 517 -5.58 -26.35 16.53
N GLU A 518 -6.03 -26.37 17.79
CA GLU A 518 -7.43 -26.51 18.20
C GLU A 518 -8.33 -25.34 17.78
N LEU A 519 -7.72 -24.18 17.49
CA LEU A 519 -8.38 -22.98 16.98
C LEU A 519 -8.16 -22.77 15.48
N ASN A 520 -7.40 -23.66 14.84
CA ASN A 520 -7.04 -23.61 13.43
C ASN A 520 -6.30 -22.33 12.98
N LEU A 521 -5.45 -21.79 13.87
CA LEU A 521 -4.66 -20.58 13.65
C LEU A 521 -3.18 -20.92 13.48
N GLY A 522 -2.44 -20.05 12.78
CA GLY A 522 -0.98 -20.14 12.73
C GLY A 522 -0.34 -19.79 14.07
N LEU A 523 0.74 -20.48 14.45
CA LEU A 523 1.53 -20.16 15.65
C LEU A 523 2.85 -19.50 15.26
N TYR A 524 3.11 -18.30 15.78
CA TYR A 524 4.35 -17.58 15.54
C TYR A 524 5.10 -17.36 16.85
N ARG A 525 6.29 -17.95 16.94
CA ARG A 525 7.21 -17.73 18.05
C ARG A 525 8.02 -16.46 17.81
N VAL A 526 7.88 -15.49 18.70
CA VAL A 526 8.64 -14.24 18.70
C VAL A 526 9.87 -14.42 19.58
N ASP A 527 11.05 -14.16 19.01
CA ASP A 527 12.31 -14.22 19.74
C ASP A 527 12.63 -12.85 20.37
N LEU A 528 12.30 -12.72 21.65
CA LEU A 528 12.48 -11.48 22.40
C LEU A 528 13.94 -11.06 22.55
N ALA A 529 14.87 -12.03 22.64
CA ALA A 529 16.29 -11.75 22.77
C ALA A 529 16.84 -11.11 21.48
N ASN A 530 16.42 -11.59 20.31
CA ASN A 530 16.77 -10.99 19.02
C ASN A 530 16.11 -9.61 18.81
N VAL A 531 14.90 -9.40 19.34
CA VAL A 531 14.15 -8.14 19.22
C VAL A 531 14.77 -7.02 20.07
N LEU A 532 15.25 -7.33 21.27
CA LEU A 532 15.80 -6.34 22.21
C LEU A 532 17.30 -6.06 22.04
N SER A 533 18.07 -6.97 21.42
CA SER A 533 19.54 -6.88 21.40
C SER A 533 20.15 -6.09 20.25
N LYS A 534 19.40 -5.80 19.17
CA LYS A 534 20.02 -5.36 17.91
C LYS A 534 20.04 -3.84 17.65
N TYR A 535 19.02 -3.04 18.01
CA TYR A 535 19.03 -1.61 17.65
C TYR A 535 18.15 -0.74 18.56
N ILE A 536 18.75 0.26 19.22
CA ILE A 536 18.02 1.31 19.95
C ILE A 536 17.26 2.16 18.91
N GLY A 537 15.95 1.94 18.77
CA GLY A 537 15.05 2.72 17.90
C GLY A 537 14.36 1.94 16.77
N GLU A 538 15.01 0.91 16.18
CA GLU A 538 14.37 0.07 15.14
C GLU A 538 13.43 -0.99 15.73
N THR A 539 13.63 -1.38 16.99
CA THR A 539 12.85 -2.39 17.71
C THR A 539 11.36 -2.03 17.79
N GLU A 540 11.00 -0.76 18.04
CA GLU A 540 9.58 -0.34 18.10
C GLU A 540 8.89 -0.43 16.75
N LYS A 541 9.60 -0.08 15.66
CA LYS A 541 9.06 -0.18 14.30
C LYS A 541 8.85 -1.64 13.89
N HIS A 542 9.79 -2.52 14.20
CA HIS A 542 9.65 -3.95 13.93
C HIS A 542 8.57 -4.61 14.79
N LEU A 543 8.42 -4.19 16.04
CA LEU A 543 7.31 -4.63 16.90
C LEU A 543 5.97 -4.11 16.41
N ALA A 544 5.87 -2.82 16.05
CA ALA A 544 4.67 -2.24 15.45
C ALA A 544 4.28 -3.01 14.19
N GLN A 545 5.23 -3.25 13.28
CA GLN A 545 5.02 -4.04 12.08
C GLN A 545 4.63 -5.50 12.38
N LEU A 546 5.22 -6.13 13.39
CA LEU A 546 4.86 -7.49 13.83
C LEU A 546 3.39 -7.54 14.27
N PHE A 547 2.96 -6.64 15.15
CA PHE A 547 1.58 -6.63 15.61
C PHE A 547 0.60 -6.19 14.52
N ASP A 548 0.93 -5.15 13.73
CA ASP A 548 0.09 -4.70 12.62
C ASP A 548 -0.11 -5.82 11.58
N LYS A 549 0.93 -6.62 11.30
CA LYS A 549 0.84 -7.81 10.44
C LYS A 549 0.11 -8.98 11.10
N ALA A 550 0.37 -9.22 12.38
CA ALA A 550 -0.32 -10.27 13.11
C ALA A 550 -1.83 -10.00 13.23
N GLU A 551 -2.23 -8.73 13.19
CA GLU A 551 -3.63 -8.30 13.17
C GLU A 551 -4.33 -8.68 11.86
N THR A 552 -3.62 -8.67 10.73
CA THR A 552 -4.18 -9.06 9.42
C THR A 552 -4.14 -10.57 9.16
N MET A 553 -3.22 -11.29 9.81
CA MET A 553 -3.03 -12.74 9.59
C MET A 553 -3.88 -13.64 10.47
N ASN A 554 -4.41 -13.14 11.59
CA ASN A 554 -5.15 -13.92 12.60
C ASN A 554 -4.33 -15.09 13.14
N VAL A 555 -3.28 -14.77 13.90
CA VAL A 555 -2.31 -15.75 14.39
C VAL A 555 -2.23 -15.76 15.92
N VAL A 556 -1.73 -16.85 16.48
CA VAL A 556 -1.32 -16.92 17.87
C VAL A 556 0.13 -16.46 17.97
N LEU A 557 0.36 -15.39 18.73
CA LEU A 557 1.72 -14.91 19.02
C LEU A 557 2.22 -15.57 20.30
N TYR A 558 3.33 -16.32 20.20
CA TYR A 558 3.98 -16.98 21.32
C TYR A 558 5.31 -16.30 21.64
N PHE A 559 5.40 -15.73 22.84
CA PHE A 559 6.59 -15.09 23.36
C PHE A 559 7.27 -16.04 24.36
N ASP A 560 8.42 -16.59 23.97
CA ASP A 560 9.20 -17.47 24.84
C ASP A 560 10.18 -16.70 25.71
N GLU A 561 10.51 -17.23 26.89
CA GLU A 561 11.47 -16.64 27.84
C GLU A 561 11.16 -15.18 28.21
N ALA A 562 9.89 -14.91 28.50
CA ALA A 562 9.40 -13.57 28.79
C ALA A 562 9.99 -12.96 30.07
N GLU A 563 10.72 -13.72 30.90
CA GLU A 563 11.49 -13.18 32.04
C GLU A 563 12.43 -12.03 31.66
N SER A 564 12.92 -12.00 30.41
CA SER A 564 13.74 -10.91 29.87
C SER A 564 12.97 -9.57 29.83
N LEU A 565 11.66 -9.61 29.55
CA LEU A 565 10.80 -8.42 29.53
C LEU A 565 10.48 -7.88 30.92
N PHE A 566 10.52 -8.75 31.93
CA PHE A 566 10.00 -8.47 33.26
C PHE A 566 11.07 -8.44 34.35
N SER A 567 12.34 -8.44 33.99
CA SER A 567 13.43 -8.29 34.96
C SER A 567 13.20 -7.04 35.82
N LYS A 568 13.37 -7.18 37.15
CA LYS A 568 13.12 -6.10 38.10
C LYS A 568 13.89 -4.86 37.65
N ARG A 569 13.17 -3.76 37.45
CA ARG A 569 13.71 -2.43 37.13
C ARG A 569 14.99 -2.21 37.93
N THR A 570 16.15 -2.33 37.29
CA THR A 570 17.41 -1.95 37.91
C THR A 570 17.31 -0.47 38.22
N GLU A 571 17.69 -0.07 39.44
CA GLU A 571 17.81 1.34 39.79
C GLU A 571 18.70 2.01 38.74
N THR A 572 18.11 2.93 37.99
CA THR A 572 18.69 3.62 36.85
C THR A 572 20.06 4.19 37.18
N ARG A 573 21.12 3.63 36.57
CA ARG A 573 22.46 4.24 36.56
C ARG A 573 22.85 4.77 35.18
N ASP A 574 22.31 4.23 34.09
CA ASP A 574 22.66 4.62 32.72
C ASP A 574 21.48 5.06 31.84
N ALA A 575 21.78 5.83 30.78
CA ALA A 575 20.81 6.26 29.77
C ALA A 575 20.20 5.08 29.00
N HIS A 576 20.97 3.99 28.83
CA HIS A 576 20.54 2.78 28.13
C HIS A 576 19.39 2.06 28.85
N ASP A 577 19.41 2.03 30.20
CA ASP A 577 18.35 1.43 31.02
C ASP A 577 17.02 2.17 30.89
N ARG A 578 17.04 3.49 30.66
CA ARG A 578 15.81 4.28 30.43
C ARG A 578 15.14 3.92 29.10
N TYR A 579 15.92 3.70 28.04
CA TYR A 579 15.40 3.32 26.73
C TYR A 579 14.83 1.91 26.71
N ALA A 580 15.47 0.94 27.37
CA ALA A 580 14.95 -0.42 27.51
C ALA A 580 13.59 -0.46 28.23
N ASN A 581 13.41 0.38 29.27
CA ASN A 581 12.14 0.48 30.00
C ASN A 581 10.99 1.04 29.15
N VAL A 582 11.25 2.01 28.26
CA VAL A 582 10.24 2.59 27.36
C VAL A 582 9.80 1.57 26.30
N GLN A 583 10.74 0.83 25.72
CA GLN A 583 10.45 -0.20 24.71
C GLN A 583 9.65 -1.38 25.28
N THR A 584 9.97 -1.82 26.51
CA THR A 584 9.19 -2.83 27.23
C THR A 584 7.77 -2.31 27.50
N GLY A 585 7.61 -1.04 27.85
CA GLY A 585 6.30 -0.41 28.02
C GLY A 585 5.46 -0.44 26.73
N TYR A 586 6.07 -0.10 25.59
CA TYR A 586 5.42 -0.15 24.28
C TYR A 586 5.01 -1.59 23.88
N LEU A 587 5.92 -2.55 24.03
CA LEU A 587 5.63 -3.96 23.74
C LEU A 587 4.44 -4.47 24.55
N LEU A 588 4.40 -4.15 25.84
CA LEU A 588 3.31 -4.57 26.73
C LEU A 588 1.99 -3.91 26.35
N GLN A 589 2.01 -2.63 25.99
CA GLN A 589 0.83 -1.96 25.44
C GLN A 589 0.33 -2.66 24.18
N ARG A 590 1.22 -3.01 23.23
CA ARG A 590 0.83 -3.73 22.00
C ARG A 590 0.27 -5.12 22.28
N ILE A 591 0.84 -5.86 23.23
CA ILE A 591 0.32 -7.16 23.69
C ILE A 591 -1.11 -7.02 24.24
N GLU A 592 -1.40 -5.92 24.94
CA GLU A 592 -2.73 -5.64 25.47
C GLU A 592 -3.72 -5.18 24.41
N THR A 593 -3.28 -4.40 23.42
CA THR A 593 -4.19 -3.91 22.38
C THR A 593 -4.41 -4.91 21.26
N TYR A 594 -3.55 -5.91 21.12
CA TYR A 594 -3.66 -6.91 20.07
C TYR A 594 -5.02 -7.65 20.16
N PRO A 595 -5.86 -7.57 19.13
CA PRO A 595 -7.19 -8.19 19.11
C PRO A 595 -7.12 -9.71 18.91
N GLY A 596 -5.95 -10.35 18.85
CA GLY A 596 -5.80 -11.79 18.73
C GLY A 596 -5.40 -12.48 20.04
N ILE A 597 -4.73 -13.63 19.91
CA ILE A 597 -4.29 -14.45 21.06
C ILE A 597 -2.79 -14.25 21.25
N VAL A 598 -2.40 -13.85 22.45
CA VAL A 598 -1.00 -13.77 22.88
C VAL A 598 -0.76 -14.77 24.00
N VAL A 599 0.25 -15.62 23.81
CA VAL A 599 0.72 -16.56 24.82
C VAL A 599 2.14 -16.20 25.20
N LEU A 600 2.41 -15.96 26.48
CA LEU A 600 3.74 -15.72 26.99
C LEU A 600 4.15 -16.91 27.86
N SER A 601 5.40 -17.34 27.78
CA SER A 601 5.96 -18.33 28.70
C SER A 601 7.09 -17.74 29.53
N THR A 602 7.15 -18.12 30.81
CA THR A 602 8.26 -17.76 31.69
C THR A 602 8.64 -18.91 32.62
N ASN A 603 9.91 -18.95 33.01
CA ASN A 603 10.36 -19.83 34.10
C ASN A 603 10.37 -19.13 35.47
N LEU A 604 10.25 -17.79 35.50
CA LEU A 604 10.50 -16.96 36.69
C LEU A 604 9.31 -16.05 37.03
N LEU A 605 8.14 -16.65 37.29
CA LEU A 605 6.92 -15.88 37.62
C LEU A 605 7.13 -14.87 38.77
N LYS A 606 7.93 -15.23 39.78
CA LYS A 606 8.23 -14.36 40.94
C LYS A 606 8.95 -13.06 40.58
N ASN A 607 9.54 -12.98 39.39
CA ASN A 607 10.24 -11.79 38.91
C ASN A 607 9.29 -10.83 38.18
N ILE A 608 8.09 -11.27 37.81
CA ILE A 608 7.09 -10.44 37.14
C ILE A 608 6.40 -9.53 38.16
N ASP A 609 6.33 -8.23 37.87
CA ASP A 609 5.64 -7.25 38.71
C ASP A 609 4.12 -7.55 38.76
N ASN A 610 3.53 -7.41 39.96
CA ASN A 610 2.10 -7.57 40.22
C ASN A 610 1.22 -6.62 39.39
N ALA A 611 1.76 -5.48 38.94
CA ALA A 611 1.05 -4.61 38.01
C ALA A 611 0.81 -5.28 36.64
N PHE A 612 1.70 -6.19 36.23
CA PHE A 612 1.59 -6.90 34.96
C PHE A 612 0.75 -8.16 35.05
N THR A 613 0.78 -8.88 36.17
CA THR A 613 -0.04 -10.09 36.33
C THR A 613 -1.53 -9.82 36.18
N ARG A 614 -2.00 -8.62 36.56
CA ARG A 614 -3.40 -8.17 36.38
C ARG A 614 -3.86 -8.02 34.93
N ARG A 615 -2.92 -8.02 33.97
CA ARG A 615 -3.20 -7.81 32.53
C ARG A 615 -3.39 -9.14 31.77
N PHE A 616 -2.94 -10.25 32.34
CA PHE A 616 -3.19 -11.58 31.79
C PHE A 616 -4.58 -12.06 32.21
N LYS A 617 -5.38 -12.54 31.26
CA LYS A 617 -6.69 -13.13 31.58
C LYS A 617 -6.53 -14.49 32.26
N PHE A 618 -5.52 -15.25 31.83
CA PHE A 618 -5.22 -16.56 32.36
C PHE A 618 -3.74 -16.63 32.72
N ILE A 619 -3.45 -17.14 33.93
CA ILE A 619 -2.11 -17.46 34.40
C ILE A 619 -2.12 -18.95 34.73
N ILE A 620 -1.43 -19.74 33.93
CA ILE A 620 -1.48 -21.20 33.98
C ILE A 620 -0.14 -21.76 34.45
N GLU A 621 -0.19 -22.53 35.54
CA GLU A 621 0.95 -23.25 36.08
C GLU A 621 1.15 -24.59 35.35
N TYR A 622 2.37 -24.82 34.89
CA TYR A 622 2.87 -26.08 34.37
C TYR A 622 3.83 -26.68 35.39
N PRO A 623 3.32 -27.43 36.38
CA PRO A 623 4.13 -27.97 37.46
C PRO A 623 5.08 -29.06 36.93
N PHE A 624 6.08 -29.38 37.74
CA PHE A 624 6.94 -30.53 37.47
C PHE A 624 6.10 -31.83 37.53
N PRO A 625 6.24 -32.77 36.58
CA PRO A 625 5.36 -33.94 36.52
C PRO A 625 5.58 -34.85 37.72
N GLY A 626 4.48 -35.33 38.32
CA GLY A 626 4.50 -36.35 39.37
C GLY A 626 4.79 -37.76 38.82
N ALA A 627 4.84 -38.77 39.69
CA ALA A 627 5.14 -40.14 39.27
C ALA A 627 4.13 -40.67 38.25
N GLU A 628 2.83 -40.46 38.48
CA GLU A 628 1.76 -40.86 37.54
C GLU A 628 1.94 -40.23 36.15
N GLN A 629 2.17 -38.91 36.09
CA GLN A 629 2.38 -38.21 34.83
C GLN A 629 3.67 -38.66 34.14
N ARG A 630 4.76 -38.91 34.89
CA ARG A 630 6.01 -39.42 34.32
C ARG A 630 5.84 -40.81 33.73
N ARG A 631 5.05 -41.69 34.36
CA ARG A 631 4.74 -43.01 33.80
C ARG A 631 4.06 -42.90 32.44
N GLU A 632 3.08 -42.00 32.32
CA GLU A 632 2.41 -41.76 31.04
C GLU A 632 3.37 -41.14 30.01
N LEU A 633 4.21 -40.20 30.43
CA LEU A 633 5.25 -39.60 29.57
C LEU A 633 6.21 -40.66 29.04
N TRP A 634 6.70 -41.58 29.88
CA TRP A 634 7.58 -42.68 29.45
C TRP A 634 6.91 -43.62 28.46
N ARG A 635 5.63 -43.95 28.65
CA ARG A 635 4.86 -44.76 27.69
C ARG A 635 4.70 -44.06 26.34
N LYS A 636 4.49 -42.74 26.34
CA LYS A 636 4.32 -41.93 25.11
C LYS A 636 5.65 -41.53 24.45
N ALA A 637 6.78 -41.65 25.15
CA ALA A 637 8.07 -41.21 24.65
C ALA A 637 8.61 -42.06 23.50
N PHE A 638 8.16 -43.31 23.38
CA PHE A 638 8.52 -44.23 22.30
C PHE A 638 7.39 -44.32 21.25
N PRO A 639 7.67 -44.01 19.98
CA PRO A 639 6.72 -44.25 18.89
C PRO A 639 6.31 -45.72 18.79
N ALA A 640 5.08 -46.00 18.29
CA ALA A 640 4.54 -47.35 18.17
C ALA A 640 5.42 -48.31 17.33
N ASP A 641 6.14 -47.79 16.34
CA ASP A 641 7.05 -48.56 15.48
C ASP A 641 8.41 -48.87 16.13
N THR A 642 8.66 -48.38 17.35
CA THR A 642 9.95 -48.57 18.03
C THR A 642 10.01 -49.98 18.61
N PRO A 643 11.02 -50.81 18.26
CA PRO A 643 11.16 -52.12 18.86
C PRO A 643 11.56 -51.97 20.33
N LEU A 644 10.66 -52.34 21.25
CA LEU A 644 10.90 -52.33 22.69
C LEU A 644 11.11 -53.76 23.19
N ALA A 645 12.14 -53.95 24.01
CA ALA A 645 12.30 -55.18 24.78
C ALA A 645 11.33 -55.17 25.98
N GLY A 646 10.94 -56.37 26.45
CA GLY A 646 9.98 -56.53 27.55
C GLY A 646 10.55 -56.22 28.94
N ASP A 647 11.82 -55.83 29.04
CA ASP A 647 12.54 -55.57 30.29
C ASP A 647 12.47 -54.11 30.77
N ILE A 648 11.81 -53.21 30.01
CA ILE A 648 11.70 -51.80 30.39
C ILE A 648 10.70 -51.61 31.52
N ASP A 649 11.21 -51.33 32.72
CA ASP A 649 10.41 -50.99 33.88
C ASP A 649 10.04 -49.49 33.90
N MET A 650 8.87 -49.19 33.32
CA MET A 650 8.32 -47.83 33.27
C MET A 650 7.92 -47.30 34.66
N ASP A 651 7.57 -48.18 35.61
CA ASP A 651 7.20 -47.82 36.97
C ASP A 651 8.42 -47.35 37.76
N LEU A 652 9.54 -48.08 37.64
CA LEU A 652 10.82 -47.72 38.22
C LEU A 652 11.32 -46.38 37.66
N LEU A 653 11.29 -46.20 36.34
CA LEU A 653 11.67 -44.95 35.68
C LEU A 653 10.79 -43.79 36.15
N ALA A 654 9.47 -43.99 36.25
CA ALA A 654 8.55 -42.98 36.74
C ALA A 654 8.79 -42.60 38.20
N ALA A 655 9.11 -43.58 39.05
CA ALA A 655 9.36 -43.35 40.48
C ALA A 655 10.72 -42.67 40.74
N LYS A 656 11.78 -43.11 40.06
CA LYS A 656 13.18 -42.75 40.37
C LYS A 656 13.75 -41.64 39.47
N ALA A 657 13.36 -41.60 38.19
CA ALA A 657 13.83 -40.57 37.26
C ALA A 657 12.97 -39.31 37.36
N ALA A 658 13.25 -38.45 38.34
CA ALA A 658 12.59 -37.16 38.52
C ALA A 658 13.02 -36.15 37.44
N LEU A 659 12.43 -36.31 36.24
CA LEU A 659 12.72 -35.59 35.02
C LEU A 659 11.46 -34.95 34.41
N SER A 660 11.64 -33.86 33.67
CA SER A 660 10.55 -33.24 32.90
C SER A 660 10.28 -34.03 31.61
N GLY A 661 9.12 -33.81 30.98
CA GLY A 661 8.75 -34.49 29.74
C GLY A 661 9.77 -34.26 28.62
N GLY A 662 10.35 -33.06 28.53
CA GLY A 662 11.42 -32.77 27.56
C GLY A 662 12.66 -33.64 27.76
N HIS A 663 13.08 -33.86 29.01
CA HIS A 663 14.22 -34.75 29.31
C HIS A 663 13.88 -36.22 29.06
N ILE A 664 12.66 -36.66 29.39
CA ILE A 664 12.20 -38.02 29.11
C ILE A 664 12.24 -38.31 27.60
N ASN A 665 11.75 -37.39 26.76
CA ASN A 665 11.83 -37.53 25.30
C ASN A 665 13.27 -37.57 24.79
N ASN A 666 14.16 -36.73 25.31
CA ASN A 666 15.58 -36.76 24.95
C ASN A 666 16.24 -38.10 25.30
N ILE A 667 15.88 -38.67 26.44
CA ILE A 667 16.41 -39.97 26.89
C ILE A 667 15.87 -41.10 26.02
N ALA A 668 14.56 -41.13 25.75
CA ALA A 668 13.96 -42.15 24.88
C ALA A 668 14.59 -42.14 23.49
N LEU A 669 14.78 -40.95 22.90
CA LEU A 669 15.45 -40.80 21.61
C LEU A 669 16.91 -41.28 21.66
N ARG A 670 17.66 -40.91 22.69
CA ARG A 670 19.05 -41.34 22.88
C ARG A 670 19.17 -42.85 23.09
N ALA A 671 18.24 -43.44 23.85
CA ALA A 671 18.18 -44.89 24.06
C ALA A 671 17.90 -45.64 22.76
N ALA A 672 17.01 -45.11 21.91
CA ALA A 672 16.77 -45.65 20.58
C ALA A 672 18.03 -45.61 19.69
N PHE A 673 18.82 -44.53 19.74
CA PHE A 673 20.11 -44.47 19.04
C PHE A 673 21.14 -45.48 19.56
N TYR A 674 21.18 -45.73 20.87
CA TYR A 674 22.05 -46.78 21.42
C TYR A 674 21.64 -48.17 20.95
N ALA A 675 20.35 -48.50 21.05
CA ALA A 675 19.82 -49.77 20.59
C ALA A 675 20.05 -49.99 19.09
N ALA A 676 19.82 -48.95 18.28
CA ALA A 676 20.06 -49.00 16.83
C ALA A 676 21.54 -49.21 16.48
N ALA A 677 22.47 -48.59 17.23
CA ALA A 677 23.91 -48.79 17.03
C ALA A 677 24.35 -50.24 17.34
N GLU A 678 23.63 -50.90 18.24
CA GLU A 678 23.87 -52.28 18.67
C GLU A 678 23.03 -53.30 17.84
N ASN A 679 22.16 -52.82 16.94
CA ASN A 679 21.16 -53.59 16.17
C ASN A 679 20.20 -54.41 17.05
N GLU A 680 19.83 -53.87 18.20
CA GLU A 680 18.94 -54.51 19.18
C GLU A 680 17.65 -53.72 19.39
N ALA A 681 16.68 -54.34 20.06
CA ALA A 681 15.51 -53.63 20.59
C ALA A 681 15.93 -52.68 21.73
N VAL A 682 15.16 -51.61 21.93
CA VAL A 682 15.38 -50.72 23.07
C VAL A 682 15.04 -51.49 24.34
N GLY A 683 16.04 -51.78 25.16
CA GLY A 683 15.88 -52.40 26.47
C GLY A 683 16.28 -51.44 27.58
N MET A 684 16.11 -51.90 28.81
CA MET A 684 16.32 -51.06 29.99
C MET A 684 17.78 -50.64 30.15
N GLY A 685 18.74 -51.46 29.71
CA GLY A 685 20.17 -51.07 29.66
C GLY A 685 20.45 -49.84 28.78
N HIS A 686 19.81 -49.74 27.62
CA HIS A 686 19.92 -48.58 26.73
C HIS A 686 19.31 -47.33 27.36
N VAL A 687 18.15 -47.47 27.99
CA VAL A 687 17.47 -46.38 28.68
C VAL A 687 18.31 -45.88 29.85
N MET A 688 18.85 -46.77 30.68
CA MET A 688 19.64 -46.40 31.85
C MET A 688 20.96 -45.72 31.48
N LYS A 689 21.63 -46.18 30.43
CA LYS A 689 22.79 -45.49 29.85
C LYS A 689 22.43 -44.07 29.38
N ALA A 690 21.25 -43.88 28.80
CA ALA A 690 20.78 -42.56 28.38
C ALA A 690 20.34 -41.67 29.56
N VAL A 691 19.74 -42.23 30.62
CA VAL A 691 19.42 -41.55 31.88
C VAL A 691 20.70 -41.03 32.54
N GLU A 692 21.73 -41.86 32.66
CA GLU A 692 23.03 -41.49 33.25
C GLU A 692 23.62 -40.26 32.53
N ARG A 693 23.62 -40.28 31.19
CA ARG A 693 24.11 -39.15 30.38
C ARG A 693 23.27 -37.88 30.52
N GLU A 694 21.95 -37.99 30.65
CA GLU A 694 21.09 -36.82 30.84
C GLU A 694 21.24 -36.26 32.26
N TYR A 695 21.49 -37.10 33.27
CA TYR A 695 21.81 -36.67 34.64
C TYR A 695 23.15 -35.94 34.70
N ASP A 696 24.19 -36.46 34.03
CA ASP A 696 25.49 -35.79 33.89
C ASP A 696 25.31 -34.39 33.27
N LYS A 697 24.52 -34.29 32.20
CA LYS A 697 24.22 -33.02 31.52
C LYS A 697 23.49 -32.03 32.44
N LEU A 698 22.65 -32.52 33.33
CA LEU A 698 21.92 -31.71 34.30
C LEU A 698 22.73 -31.39 35.57
N GLY A 699 23.95 -31.91 35.70
CA GLY A 699 24.76 -31.80 36.90
C GLY A 699 24.15 -32.51 38.12
N LYS A 700 23.30 -33.52 37.90
CA LYS A 700 22.68 -34.32 38.96
C LYS A 700 23.51 -35.57 39.26
N VAL A 701 23.56 -35.98 40.53
CA VAL A 701 24.22 -37.23 40.92
C VAL A 701 23.37 -38.41 40.48
N PHE A 702 23.97 -39.32 39.71
CA PHE A 702 23.35 -40.57 39.30
C PHE A 702 23.87 -41.73 40.16
N VAL A 703 22.99 -42.41 40.89
CA VAL A 703 23.33 -43.56 41.75
C VAL A 703 22.73 -44.81 41.13
N ARG A 704 23.57 -45.65 40.49
CA ARG A 704 23.12 -46.88 39.81
C ARG A 704 22.29 -47.81 40.70
N GLY A 705 22.63 -47.90 41.99
CA GLY A 705 21.91 -48.75 42.95
C GLY A 705 20.46 -48.34 43.23
N GLU A 706 20.08 -47.08 42.99
CA GLU A 706 18.69 -46.62 43.16
C GLU A 706 17.77 -47.01 42.00
N PHE A 707 18.38 -47.42 40.89
CA PHE A 707 17.71 -47.78 39.64
C PHE A 707 17.82 -49.27 39.33
N ALA A 708 18.23 -50.12 40.27
CA ALA A 708 18.40 -51.56 40.02
C ALA A 708 17.14 -52.19 39.40
N TRP A 709 17.30 -52.84 38.25
CA TRP A 709 16.28 -53.53 37.49
C TRP A 709 16.83 -54.91 37.14
N GLY A 710 16.05 -55.97 37.38
CA GLY A 710 16.48 -57.34 37.09
C GLY A 710 17.66 -57.82 37.94
N GLU A 711 17.42 -58.09 39.22
CA GLU A 711 18.05 -59.19 39.99
C GLU A 711 17.01 -59.65 41.02
N GLY A 712 16.32 -60.73 40.67
CA GLY A 712 15.23 -61.32 41.42
C GLY A 712 14.68 -62.54 40.68
N ASP A 713 15.55 -63.53 40.49
CA ASP A 713 15.14 -64.95 40.44
C ASP A 713 14.82 -65.42 41.86
#